data_AF-A0A139WN75-F1
#
_entry.id   AF-A0A139WN75-F1
#
_cell.length_a   1.000
_cell.length_b   1.000
_cell.length_c   1.000
_cell.angle_alpha   90.00
_cell.angle_beta   90.00
_cell.angle_gamma   90.00
#
_symmetry.space_group_name_H-M   'P 1'
#
loop_
_entity.id
_entity.type
_entity.pdbx_description
1 polymer ?
#
loop_
_entity_poly.entity_id
_entity_poly.type
_entity_poly.pdbx_seq_one_letter_code
_entity_poly.pdbx_strand_id
1 'polypeptide(L)'
;MEWLTQLLLVLPLMKFSNTLPDVIRIGGLFHPADDKQEIAFRYAVEKINSDRMILPRSKLSAQIEKMSPQDSFHASKKVCHLLRSGVAAIFGPQSAHTASHVQSICDTMEIPHLETRWDYRLRRESCLVNLYPHPTTLSKAYVDLVKAWGWKSFTIIYENNEGLVRLQELLKAHGPYEFPITVRQLGESSDYRPLLKQIKNSAESHIVLDCSTERIYDVLKQAQQIGMMSDYHSYLITSLDLHGVDLEEFKYGGTNITAFRLVDPDGPEVRKVVREWNLSEAKNKKGEISSIIRAETALMYDAVHLFAKALHDLDTSQQIDIKPLSCDAVDTWPHGYSLINYMKIVEMRGLTGVIKFDHQGFRSDFVLDIIELNKEGLKKIGTWNSTEGVNFTRTYGEAYTQIVEIIQNKTFVVTTILSSPYVMRKEASEKLTGNAQFEGYAVDLIHEISRVLGFNYTIRLAPDGRYGSLNRETKEWDGMIRELLDQKADLAIADLTITYDREQAVDFTMPFMNLGISILYRKPIKQPPNLFSFLSPLSLDVWIYMATAYLGVSVLLFILARFTPYEWQNPHPCNPNPDHLENQFTLFNCMWFAIGSLMQQGCDFLPKFSPYEWDNPHPCNSDPDVLENQFTLLNSLWFTIGSLMQQGSDIAPKAVSTRMVAGMWWFFTLIMISSYTANLAAFLTVERMDSPIESADDLAKQTKIKYGALRGGSTAAFFRDSNFSTYQRMWSFMESQRPSVFTASNVEGVERVVKGKGSYAFLMESTSIEYVIERNCELTQVGGMLDSKGYGIAMPPNSPFRTAISGTILKLQEEGKLHILKTRWWKEKRGGGACRDDTTKTSSTANELGLANVGGVFVVLMGGMGVACVIAVCEFVWKSRKVAVEERVSSILHDT
;
A
#
# COMPACT_ATOMS: atom_id res chain seq x y z
N MET A 1 -111.04 -23.71 -2.83
CA MET A 1 -111.62 -24.54 -1.76
C MET A 1 -111.14 -25.98 -1.97
N GLU A 2 -109.82 -26.20 -2.00
CA GLU A 2 -108.96 -26.24 -0.79
C GLU A 2 -109.50 -27.38 0.09
N TRP A 3 -108.91 -28.57 0.13
CA TRP A 3 -107.97 -28.93 1.19
C TRP A 3 -107.16 -30.21 0.87
N LEU A 4 -107.19 -30.72 -0.38
CA LEU A 4 -106.59 -32.04 -0.73
C LEU A 4 -105.36 -31.98 -1.64
N THR A 5 -104.94 -30.80 -2.09
CA THR A 5 -103.75 -30.62 -2.96
C THR A 5 -102.50 -30.14 -2.23
N GLN A 6 -102.54 -29.95 -0.90
CA GLN A 6 -101.40 -29.42 -0.11
C GLN A 6 -100.55 -30.48 0.61
N LEU A 7 -100.87 -31.78 0.53
CA LEU A 7 -100.13 -32.82 1.27
C LEU A 7 -99.17 -33.67 0.41
N LEU A 8 -99.07 -33.40 -0.90
CA LEU A 8 -98.20 -34.14 -1.83
C LEU A 8 -97.00 -33.33 -2.36
N LEU A 9 -96.73 -32.16 -1.79
CA LEU A 9 -95.61 -31.28 -2.20
C LEU A 9 -94.52 -31.12 -1.13
N VAL A 10 -94.50 -31.96 -0.10
CA VAL A 10 -93.44 -31.99 0.92
C VAL A 10 -92.79 -33.36 0.93
N LEU A 11 -91.90 -33.60 -0.04
CA LEU A 11 -90.80 -34.59 -0.14
C LEU A 11 -90.62 -34.93 -1.64
N PRO A 12 -89.54 -34.51 -2.34
CA PRO A 12 -88.18 -34.35 -1.84
C PRO A 12 -87.60 -32.95 -2.14
N LEU A 13 -87.50 -32.11 -1.12
CA LEU A 13 -86.49 -31.04 -1.04
C LEU A 13 -85.40 -31.43 -0.03
N MET A 14 -85.01 -32.71 -0.03
CA MET A 14 -83.65 -33.06 0.34
C MET A 14 -82.81 -32.93 -0.93
N LYS A 15 -82.50 -31.69 -1.31
CA LYS A 15 -81.22 -31.49 -1.97
C LYS A 15 -80.18 -31.91 -0.93
N PHE A 16 -79.54 -33.05 -1.16
CA PHE A 16 -78.28 -33.36 -0.51
C PHE A 16 -77.41 -32.11 -0.65
N SER A 17 -77.17 -31.43 0.47
CA SER A 17 -76.09 -30.48 0.55
C SER A 17 -74.82 -31.32 0.42
N ASN A 18 -74.28 -31.43 -0.80
CA ASN A 18 -73.00 -32.09 -1.00
C ASN A 18 -71.93 -31.18 -0.40
N THR A 19 -71.60 -31.48 0.84
CA THR A 19 -70.40 -31.02 1.55
C THR A 19 -69.20 -31.86 1.11
N LEU A 20 -67.98 -31.40 1.36
CA LEU A 20 -66.76 -32.21 1.22
C LEU A 20 -66.98 -33.65 1.72
N PRO A 21 -66.45 -34.68 1.04
CA PRO A 21 -66.58 -36.07 1.49
C PRO A 21 -65.91 -36.27 2.85
N ASP A 22 -66.43 -37.20 3.66
CA ASP A 22 -65.89 -37.54 4.98
C ASP A 22 -64.42 -37.99 4.93
N VAL A 23 -64.00 -38.56 3.80
CA VAL A 23 -62.62 -39.01 3.56
C VAL A 23 -62.14 -38.48 2.21
N ILE A 24 -61.05 -37.72 2.23
CA ILE A 24 -60.37 -37.14 1.07
C ILE A 24 -59.08 -37.92 0.84
N ARG A 25 -58.93 -38.53 -0.34
CA ARG A 25 -57.75 -39.32 -0.68
C ARG A 25 -56.71 -38.42 -1.34
N ILE A 26 -55.45 -38.56 -0.94
CA ILE A 26 -54.30 -37.89 -1.58
C ILE A 26 -53.26 -38.92 -1.98
N GLY A 27 -52.69 -38.76 -3.18
CA GLY A 27 -51.70 -39.68 -3.74
C GLY A 27 -50.28 -39.25 -3.40
N GLY A 28 -49.46 -40.17 -2.89
CA GLY A 28 -48.03 -39.97 -2.66
C GLY A 28 -47.20 -40.92 -3.52
N LEU A 29 -46.27 -40.36 -4.28
CA LEU A 29 -45.42 -41.04 -5.24
C LEU A 29 -43.96 -41.01 -4.76
N PHE A 30 -43.44 -42.15 -4.31
CA PHE A 30 -42.11 -42.23 -3.68
C PHE A 30 -41.20 -43.28 -4.31
N HIS A 31 -39.90 -43.05 -4.25
CA HIS A 31 -38.91 -44.07 -4.57
C HIS A 31 -38.64 -44.96 -3.34
N PRO A 32 -38.36 -46.27 -3.48
CA PRO A 32 -37.88 -47.10 -2.37
C PRO A 32 -36.69 -46.57 -1.57
N ALA A 33 -35.83 -45.71 -2.11
CA ALA A 33 -34.76 -45.08 -1.33
C ALA A 33 -35.21 -43.86 -0.51
N ASP A 34 -36.39 -43.29 -0.81
CA ASP A 34 -36.91 -42.06 -0.20
C ASP A 34 -37.82 -42.34 1.02
N ASP A 35 -37.47 -43.34 1.83
CA ASP A 35 -38.31 -43.81 2.93
C ASP A 35 -38.62 -42.67 3.93
N LYS A 36 -37.68 -41.75 4.17
CA LYS A 36 -37.89 -40.59 5.07
C LYS A 36 -38.98 -39.64 4.56
N GLN A 37 -39.12 -39.46 3.25
CA GLN A 37 -40.15 -38.59 2.67
C GLN A 37 -41.53 -39.25 2.73
N GLU A 38 -41.61 -40.57 2.50
CA GLU A 38 -42.83 -41.35 2.67
C GLU A 38 -43.35 -41.25 4.11
N ILE A 39 -42.44 -41.37 5.08
CA ILE A 39 -42.78 -41.25 6.51
C ILE A 39 -43.26 -39.81 6.81
N ALA A 40 -42.62 -38.77 6.26
CA ALA A 40 -43.06 -37.38 6.44
C ALA A 40 -44.47 -37.15 5.93
N PHE A 41 -44.77 -37.71 4.76
CA PHE A 41 -46.08 -37.59 4.15
C PHE A 41 -47.16 -38.24 5.02
N ARG A 42 -46.93 -39.46 5.53
CA ARG A 42 -47.85 -40.12 6.46
C ARG A 42 -48.04 -39.33 7.75
N TYR A 43 -46.93 -38.89 8.35
CA TYR A 43 -46.95 -38.15 9.59
C TYR A 43 -47.69 -36.81 9.45
N ALA A 44 -47.49 -36.08 8.36
CA ALA A 44 -48.19 -34.83 8.09
C ALA A 44 -49.71 -35.05 7.97
N VAL A 45 -50.14 -36.13 7.31
CA VAL A 45 -51.57 -36.51 7.20
C VAL A 45 -52.17 -36.83 8.57
N GLU A 46 -51.47 -37.60 9.40
CA GLU A 46 -51.90 -37.88 10.77
C GLU A 46 -52.01 -36.61 11.61
N LYS A 47 -51.05 -35.68 11.45
CA LYS A 47 -51.05 -34.41 12.18
C LYS A 47 -52.24 -33.54 11.81
N ILE A 48 -52.52 -33.39 10.52
CA ILE A 48 -53.68 -32.62 10.04
C ILE A 48 -54.98 -33.25 10.51
N ASN A 49 -55.10 -34.58 10.45
CA ASN A 49 -56.28 -35.29 10.95
C ASN A 49 -56.48 -35.16 12.47
N SER A 50 -55.41 -34.89 13.22
CA SER A 50 -55.47 -34.64 14.67
C SER A 50 -55.85 -33.19 15.01
N ASP A 51 -55.60 -32.26 14.08
CA ASP A 51 -55.91 -30.85 14.24
C ASP A 51 -57.40 -30.61 13.92
N ARG A 52 -58.15 -30.08 14.90
CA ARG A 52 -59.58 -29.79 14.72
C ARG A 52 -59.84 -28.45 14.03
N MET A 53 -58.81 -27.63 13.83
CA MET A 53 -58.93 -26.31 13.20
C MET A 53 -58.93 -26.40 11.67
N ILE A 54 -58.25 -27.40 11.10
CA ILE A 54 -58.09 -27.59 9.66
C ILE A 54 -58.94 -28.79 9.24
N LEU A 55 -59.88 -28.60 8.31
CA LEU A 55 -60.80 -29.66 7.83
C LEU A 55 -61.60 -30.35 8.96
N PRO A 56 -62.45 -29.63 9.71
CA PRO A 56 -63.15 -30.19 10.89
C PRO A 56 -64.14 -31.32 10.58
N ARG A 57 -64.61 -31.44 9.33
CA ARG A 57 -65.64 -32.40 8.90
C ARG A 57 -65.10 -33.55 8.04
N SER A 58 -63.85 -33.45 7.58
CA SER A 58 -63.29 -34.40 6.60
C SER A 58 -61.89 -34.84 7.04
N LYS A 59 -61.55 -36.10 6.78
CA LYS A 59 -60.21 -36.65 7.08
C LYS A 59 -59.42 -36.90 5.81
N LEU A 60 -58.12 -36.62 5.86
CA LEU A 60 -57.18 -36.96 4.80
C LEU A 60 -56.75 -38.44 4.89
N SER A 61 -56.68 -39.11 3.75
CA SER A 61 -56.22 -40.50 3.60
C SER A 61 -55.08 -40.56 2.59
N ALA A 62 -53.91 -41.05 3.03
CA ALA A 62 -52.73 -41.20 2.19
C ALA A 62 -52.78 -42.49 1.35
N GLN A 63 -52.74 -42.35 0.02
CA GLN A 63 -52.58 -43.45 -0.94
C GLN A 63 -51.15 -43.43 -1.48
N ILE A 64 -50.33 -44.40 -1.08
CA ILE A 64 -48.90 -44.41 -1.36
C ILE A 64 -48.58 -45.45 -2.42
N GLU A 65 -47.86 -45.03 -3.46
CA GLU A 65 -47.36 -45.90 -4.52
C GLU A 65 -45.84 -45.75 -4.65
N LYS A 66 -45.12 -46.87 -4.64
CA LYS A 66 -43.66 -46.91 -4.81
C LYS A 66 -43.29 -47.15 -6.27
N MET A 67 -42.28 -46.42 -6.77
CA MET A 67 -41.78 -46.57 -8.15
C MET A 67 -40.24 -46.50 -8.25
N SER A 68 -39.69 -47.03 -9.35
CA SER A 68 -38.26 -46.90 -9.66
C SER A 68 -37.96 -45.53 -10.32
N PRO A 69 -36.79 -44.91 -10.08
CA PRO A 69 -36.37 -43.72 -10.81
C PRO A 69 -36.26 -44.05 -12.30
N GLN A 70 -36.59 -43.08 -13.14
CA GLN A 70 -36.49 -43.13 -14.62
C GLN A 70 -37.49 -44.04 -15.35
N ASP A 71 -38.40 -44.74 -14.65
CA ASP A 71 -39.44 -45.55 -15.30
C ASP A 71 -40.75 -44.75 -15.44
N SER A 72 -40.82 -43.93 -16.49
CA SER A 72 -42.00 -43.10 -16.75
C SER A 72 -43.27 -43.92 -17.04
N PHE A 73 -43.16 -45.14 -17.61
CA PHE A 73 -44.31 -45.96 -17.97
C PHE A 73 -45.01 -46.55 -16.73
N HIS A 74 -44.21 -47.09 -15.80
CA HIS A 74 -44.76 -47.54 -14.51
C HIS A 74 -45.33 -46.37 -13.72
N ALA A 75 -44.70 -45.19 -13.78
CA ALA A 75 -45.24 -43.98 -13.17
C ALA A 75 -46.63 -43.62 -13.72
N SER A 76 -46.85 -43.62 -15.04
CA SER A 76 -48.18 -43.35 -15.64
C SER A 76 -49.23 -44.33 -15.14
N LYS A 77 -48.91 -45.63 -15.13
CA LYS A 77 -49.84 -46.67 -14.69
C LYS A 77 -50.25 -46.49 -13.23
N LYS A 78 -49.30 -46.11 -12.37
CA LYS A 78 -49.53 -45.83 -10.95
C LYS A 78 -50.34 -44.54 -10.73
N VAL A 79 -50.05 -43.47 -11.48
CA VAL A 79 -50.86 -42.25 -11.47
C VAL A 79 -52.29 -42.54 -11.89
N CYS A 80 -52.50 -43.27 -12.99
CA CYS A 80 -53.83 -43.64 -13.45
C CYS A 80 -54.59 -44.53 -12.45
N HIS A 81 -53.87 -45.38 -11.71
CA HIS A 81 -54.45 -46.13 -10.59
C HIS A 81 -54.92 -45.18 -9.46
N LEU A 82 -54.10 -44.21 -9.07
CA LEU A 82 -54.47 -43.20 -8.07
C LEU A 82 -55.68 -42.38 -8.52
N LEU A 83 -55.73 -41.94 -9.79
CA LEU A 83 -56.86 -41.18 -10.32
C LEU A 83 -58.18 -41.98 -10.30
N ARG A 84 -58.14 -43.27 -10.63
CA ARG A 84 -59.30 -44.17 -10.54
C ARG A 84 -59.81 -44.32 -9.10
N SER A 85 -58.93 -44.14 -8.11
CA SER A 85 -59.30 -44.15 -6.70
C SER A 85 -59.92 -42.82 -6.20
N GLY A 86 -59.94 -41.77 -7.03
CA GLY A 86 -60.50 -40.47 -6.67
C GLY A 86 -59.61 -39.68 -5.71
N VAL A 87 -58.36 -39.44 -6.11
CA VAL A 87 -57.43 -38.57 -5.36
C VAL A 87 -57.67 -37.10 -5.65
N ALA A 88 -57.54 -36.25 -4.63
CA ALA A 88 -57.70 -34.80 -4.73
C ALA A 88 -56.40 -34.06 -5.12
N ALA A 89 -55.25 -34.67 -4.88
CA ALA A 89 -53.93 -34.16 -5.27
C ALA A 89 -52.90 -35.29 -5.32
N ILE A 90 -51.81 -35.06 -6.05
CA ILE A 90 -50.68 -35.97 -6.19
C ILE A 90 -49.41 -35.25 -5.69
N PHE A 91 -48.61 -35.93 -4.87
CA PHE A 91 -47.37 -35.43 -4.27
C PHE A 91 -46.18 -36.25 -4.74
N GLY A 92 -45.09 -35.58 -5.16
CA GLY A 92 -43.91 -36.24 -5.74
C GLY A 92 -44.15 -36.74 -7.17
N PRO A 93 -43.17 -37.35 -7.85
CA PRO A 93 -41.93 -37.95 -7.34
C PRO A 93 -40.68 -37.04 -7.37
N GLN A 94 -39.57 -37.51 -6.78
CA GLN A 94 -38.29 -36.78 -6.76
C GLN A 94 -37.50 -36.83 -8.07
N SER A 95 -37.63 -37.90 -8.86
CA SER A 95 -36.89 -38.01 -10.12
C SER A 95 -37.51 -37.12 -11.20
N ALA A 96 -36.68 -36.24 -11.79
CA ALA A 96 -37.10 -35.26 -12.79
C ALA A 96 -37.80 -35.88 -14.01
N HIS A 97 -37.30 -37.01 -14.51
CA HIS A 97 -37.87 -37.68 -15.69
C HIS A 97 -39.28 -38.21 -15.46
N THR A 98 -39.53 -38.80 -14.29
CA THR A 98 -40.86 -39.28 -13.90
C THR A 98 -41.78 -38.12 -13.55
N ALA A 99 -41.27 -37.09 -12.85
CA ALA A 99 -42.06 -35.93 -12.45
C ALA A 99 -42.64 -35.18 -13.64
N SER A 100 -41.85 -34.93 -14.69
CA SER A 100 -42.37 -34.32 -15.93
C SER A 100 -43.49 -35.14 -16.59
N HIS A 101 -43.47 -36.47 -16.45
CA HIS A 101 -44.52 -37.32 -17.02
C HIS A 101 -45.80 -37.31 -16.16
N VAL A 102 -45.65 -37.38 -14.83
CA VAL A 102 -46.77 -37.23 -13.88
C VAL A 102 -47.44 -35.88 -14.08
N GLN A 103 -46.66 -34.83 -14.21
CA GLN A 103 -47.14 -33.47 -14.42
C GLN A 103 -47.95 -33.31 -15.70
N SER A 104 -47.52 -33.92 -16.81
CA SER A 104 -48.29 -33.93 -18.06
C SER A 104 -49.67 -34.58 -17.91
N ILE A 105 -49.79 -35.63 -17.09
CA ILE A 105 -51.08 -36.28 -16.80
C ILE A 105 -51.93 -35.38 -15.90
N CYS A 106 -51.32 -34.79 -14.86
CA CYS A 106 -51.98 -33.87 -13.95
C CYS A 106 -52.56 -32.63 -14.65
N ASP A 107 -51.82 -32.03 -15.58
CA ASP A 107 -52.32 -30.91 -16.40
C ASP A 107 -53.49 -31.32 -17.30
N THR A 108 -53.45 -32.53 -17.87
CA THR A 108 -54.53 -33.03 -18.74
C THR A 108 -55.81 -33.33 -17.96
N MET A 109 -55.68 -33.89 -16.75
CA MET A 109 -56.81 -34.28 -15.90
C MET A 109 -57.25 -33.17 -14.93
N GLU A 110 -56.59 -32.02 -14.97
CA GLU A 110 -56.79 -30.88 -14.06
C GLU A 110 -56.63 -31.26 -12.58
N ILE A 111 -55.64 -32.10 -12.25
CA ILE A 111 -55.36 -32.54 -10.88
C ILE A 111 -54.15 -31.78 -10.33
N PRO A 112 -54.24 -31.20 -9.11
CA PRO A 112 -53.11 -30.53 -8.49
C PRO A 112 -51.93 -31.47 -8.25
N HIS A 113 -50.75 -31.07 -8.74
CA HIS A 113 -49.48 -31.75 -8.53
C HIS A 113 -48.55 -30.90 -7.67
N LEU A 114 -48.11 -31.47 -6.54
CA LEU A 114 -47.22 -30.80 -5.59
C LEU A 114 -45.82 -31.42 -5.66
N GLU A 115 -44.85 -30.60 -6.03
CA GLU A 115 -43.44 -30.98 -6.10
C GLU A 115 -42.64 -30.37 -4.95
N THR A 116 -41.61 -31.11 -4.53
CA THR A 116 -40.65 -30.71 -3.48
C THR A 116 -39.21 -30.83 -3.94
N ARG A 117 -39.01 -31.15 -5.23
CA ARG A 117 -37.71 -31.31 -5.89
C ARG A 117 -37.24 -29.98 -6.48
N TRP A 118 -35.93 -29.88 -6.68
CA TRP A 118 -35.36 -28.83 -7.49
C TRP A 118 -35.70 -29.06 -8.99
N ASP A 119 -36.19 -28.03 -9.67
CA ASP A 119 -36.45 -28.04 -11.11
C ASP A 119 -36.00 -26.74 -11.78
N TYR A 120 -35.21 -26.85 -12.83
CA TYR A 120 -34.72 -25.73 -13.64
C TYR A 120 -35.57 -25.47 -14.89
N ARG A 121 -36.51 -26.35 -15.23
CA ARG A 121 -37.36 -26.24 -16.41
C ARG A 121 -38.51 -25.28 -16.10
N LEU A 122 -38.28 -24.00 -16.38
CA LEU A 122 -39.23 -22.91 -16.17
C LEU A 122 -40.35 -22.88 -17.22
N ARG A 123 -41.13 -23.96 -17.32
CA ARG A 123 -42.40 -23.93 -18.04
C ARG A 123 -43.53 -23.75 -17.05
N ARG A 124 -44.40 -22.78 -17.35
CA ARG A 124 -45.62 -22.54 -16.58
C ARG A 124 -46.59 -23.68 -16.87
N GLU A 125 -46.56 -24.69 -16.02
CA GLU A 125 -47.53 -25.76 -16.05
C GLU A 125 -48.70 -25.38 -15.15
N SER A 126 -49.92 -25.59 -15.63
CA SER A 126 -51.10 -24.92 -15.11
C SER A 126 -51.55 -25.51 -13.77
N CYS A 127 -51.29 -26.80 -13.53
CA CYS A 127 -51.65 -27.55 -12.32
C CYS A 127 -50.45 -27.89 -11.40
N LEU A 128 -49.29 -27.26 -11.58
CA LEU A 128 -48.09 -27.47 -10.76
C LEU A 128 -47.95 -26.43 -9.64
N VAL A 129 -47.58 -26.88 -8.45
CA VAL A 129 -47.06 -26.04 -7.35
C VAL A 129 -45.77 -26.67 -6.82
N ASN A 130 -44.64 -26.00 -7.00
CA ASN A 130 -43.36 -26.45 -6.46
C ASN A 130 -43.01 -25.65 -5.21
N LEU A 131 -42.83 -26.35 -4.08
CA LEU A 131 -42.45 -25.72 -2.80
C LEU A 131 -40.95 -25.51 -2.65
N TYR A 132 -40.13 -26.13 -3.51
CA TYR A 132 -38.69 -25.92 -3.51
C TYR A 132 -38.37 -24.48 -3.92
N PRO A 133 -37.42 -23.80 -3.24
CA PRO A 133 -37.01 -22.45 -3.59
C PRO A 133 -36.63 -22.28 -5.07
N HIS A 134 -37.11 -21.20 -5.68
CA HIS A 134 -36.87 -20.97 -7.11
C HIS A 134 -35.35 -20.93 -7.44
N PRO A 135 -34.86 -21.68 -8.46
CA PRO A 135 -33.43 -21.83 -8.71
C PRO A 135 -32.67 -20.52 -8.93
N THR A 136 -33.25 -19.57 -9.68
CA THR A 136 -32.57 -18.29 -9.94
C THR A 136 -32.43 -17.47 -8.65
N THR A 137 -33.44 -17.51 -7.79
CA THR A 137 -33.43 -16.80 -6.50
C THR A 137 -32.46 -17.46 -5.53
N LEU A 138 -32.44 -18.79 -5.48
CA LEU A 138 -31.45 -19.54 -4.70
C LEU A 138 -30.02 -19.26 -5.20
N SER A 139 -29.82 -19.21 -6.51
CA SER A 139 -28.52 -18.92 -7.10
C SER A 139 -28.04 -17.49 -6.83
N LYS A 140 -28.98 -16.52 -6.76
CA LYS A 140 -28.71 -15.15 -6.33
C LYS A 140 -28.16 -15.12 -4.90
N ALA A 141 -28.63 -15.99 -4.00
CA ALA A 141 -28.08 -16.10 -2.65
C ALA A 141 -26.59 -16.47 -2.66
N TYR A 142 -26.18 -17.42 -3.51
CA TYR A 142 -24.77 -17.76 -3.68
C TYR A 142 -23.97 -16.55 -4.20
N VAL A 143 -24.50 -15.81 -5.17
CA VAL A 143 -23.85 -14.60 -5.71
C VAL A 143 -23.68 -13.51 -4.65
N ASP A 144 -24.73 -13.23 -3.89
CA ASP A 144 -24.71 -12.17 -2.87
C ASP A 144 -23.71 -12.50 -1.76
N LEU A 145 -23.57 -13.78 -1.38
CA LEU A 145 -22.61 -14.22 -0.37
C LEU A 145 -21.15 -14.13 -0.86
N VAL A 146 -20.87 -14.59 -2.08
CA VAL A 146 -19.54 -14.49 -2.71
C VAL A 146 -19.13 -13.03 -2.88
N LYS A 147 -20.07 -12.15 -3.25
CA LYS A 147 -19.85 -10.69 -3.31
C LYS A 147 -19.60 -10.08 -1.93
N ALA A 148 -20.36 -10.50 -0.92
CA ALA A 148 -20.20 -9.99 0.45
C ALA A 148 -18.82 -10.33 1.03
N TRP A 149 -18.24 -11.47 0.67
CA TRP A 149 -16.87 -11.84 1.05
C TRP A 149 -15.79 -11.23 0.15
N GLY A 150 -16.16 -10.58 -0.96
CA GLY A 150 -15.20 -9.98 -1.89
C GLY A 150 -14.33 -11.01 -2.61
N TRP A 151 -14.81 -12.23 -2.82
CA TRP A 151 -14.10 -13.26 -3.58
C TRP A 151 -13.94 -12.82 -5.03
N LYS A 152 -12.69 -12.76 -5.51
CA LYS A 152 -12.34 -12.36 -6.88
C LYS A 152 -12.04 -13.55 -7.79
N SER A 153 -11.42 -14.59 -7.22
CA SER A 153 -11.09 -15.86 -7.89
C SER A 153 -11.60 -17.00 -7.02
N PHE A 154 -12.14 -18.04 -7.63
CA PHE A 154 -12.55 -19.27 -6.97
C PHE A 154 -12.70 -20.41 -7.97
N THR A 155 -12.70 -21.64 -7.46
CA THR A 155 -12.96 -22.85 -8.25
C THR A 155 -14.34 -23.43 -7.93
N ILE A 156 -15.14 -23.68 -8.96
CA ILE A 156 -16.41 -24.39 -8.85
C ILE A 156 -16.17 -25.88 -9.08
N ILE A 157 -16.53 -26.70 -8.11
CA ILE A 157 -16.54 -28.16 -8.19
C ILE A 157 -18.00 -28.60 -8.21
N TYR A 158 -18.45 -29.23 -9.30
CA TYR A 158 -19.83 -29.68 -9.44
C TYR A 158 -19.92 -31.18 -9.75
N GLU A 159 -20.96 -31.85 -9.27
CA GLU A 159 -21.21 -33.27 -9.51
C GLU A 159 -21.89 -33.52 -10.87
N ASN A 160 -23.11 -33.00 -11.03
CA ASN A 160 -23.98 -33.26 -12.18
C ASN A 160 -24.12 -32.00 -13.05
N ASN A 161 -24.46 -32.20 -14.33
CA ASN A 161 -24.76 -31.08 -15.25
C ASN A 161 -25.88 -30.16 -14.73
N GLU A 162 -26.80 -30.70 -13.94
CA GLU A 162 -27.85 -29.95 -13.22
C GLU A 162 -27.26 -28.94 -12.21
N GLY A 163 -26.18 -29.31 -11.53
CA GLY A 163 -25.46 -28.43 -10.59
C GLY A 163 -24.89 -27.19 -11.28
N LEU A 164 -24.44 -27.32 -12.54
CA LEU A 164 -23.97 -26.18 -13.32
C LEU A 164 -25.09 -25.19 -13.63
N VAL A 165 -26.30 -25.68 -13.88
CA VAL A 165 -27.49 -24.83 -14.08
C VAL A 165 -27.88 -24.13 -12.79
N ARG A 166 -27.78 -24.80 -11.63
CA ARG A 166 -27.97 -24.17 -10.31
C ARG A 166 -26.98 -23.03 -10.05
N LEU A 167 -25.75 -23.16 -10.55
CA LEU A 167 -24.68 -22.16 -10.41
C LEU A 167 -24.61 -21.17 -11.58
N GLN A 168 -25.59 -21.17 -12.48
CA GLN A 168 -25.55 -20.36 -13.69
C GLN A 168 -25.48 -18.86 -13.39
N GLU A 169 -26.23 -18.35 -12.41
CA GLU A 169 -26.17 -16.93 -12.05
C GLU A 169 -24.84 -16.53 -11.42
N LEU A 170 -24.19 -17.46 -10.70
CA LEU A 170 -22.83 -17.25 -10.18
C LEU A 170 -21.81 -17.11 -11.32
N LEU A 171 -21.95 -17.94 -12.36
CA LEU A 171 -21.13 -17.86 -13.57
C LEU A 171 -21.38 -16.59 -14.38
N LYS A 172 -22.64 -16.12 -14.48
CA LYS A 172 -23.00 -14.87 -15.18
C LYS A 172 -22.54 -13.62 -14.44
N ALA A 173 -22.57 -13.65 -13.11
CA ALA A 173 -22.24 -12.49 -12.28
C ALA A 173 -20.76 -12.11 -12.34
N HIS A 174 -19.88 -13.06 -12.63
CA HIS A 174 -18.47 -12.80 -12.92
C HIS A 174 -18.33 -12.46 -14.41
N GLY A 175 -18.16 -11.17 -14.69
CA GLY A 175 -17.92 -10.66 -16.04
C GLY A 175 -16.59 -11.15 -16.64
N PRO A 176 -16.33 -10.88 -17.92
CA PRO A 176 -15.26 -11.56 -18.66
C PRO A 176 -13.82 -11.13 -18.37
N TYR A 177 -13.55 -10.16 -17.48
CA TYR A 177 -12.38 -9.29 -17.68
C TYR A 177 -11.37 -9.07 -16.54
N GLU A 178 -11.40 -9.75 -15.39
CA GLU A 178 -10.28 -9.57 -14.42
C GLU A 178 -9.73 -10.85 -13.77
N PHE A 179 -10.56 -11.84 -13.42
CA PHE A 179 -10.09 -13.05 -12.75
C PHE A 179 -10.85 -14.29 -13.26
N PRO A 180 -10.15 -15.35 -13.72
CA PRO A 180 -10.80 -16.51 -14.30
C PRO A 180 -11.41 -17.42 -13.23
N ILE A 181 -12.72 -17.67 -13.29
CA ILE A 181 -13.33 -18.77 -12.55
C ILE A 181 -12.94 -20.09 -13.21
N THR A 182 -12.42 -21.04 -12.44
CA THR A 182 -12.21 -22.40 -12.95
C THR A 182 -13.38 -23.29 -12.56
N VAL A 183 -13.83 -24.11 -13.52
CA VAL A 183 -14.98 -25.01 -13.31
C VAL A 183 -14.51 -26.43 -13.55
N ARG A 184 -14.78 -27.32 -12.60
CA ARG A 184 -14.34 -28.71 -12.58
C ARG A 184 -15.48 -29.65 -12.22
N GLN A 185 -15.62 -30.74 -12.97
CA GLN A 185 -16.60 -31.78 -12.67
C GLN A 185 -16.00 -32.86 -11.79
N LEU A 186 -16.75 -33.32 -10.78
CA LEU A 186 -16.42 -34.51 -10.01
C LEU A 186 -16.65 -35.75 -10.88
N GLY A 187 -15.62 -36.60 -10.97
CA GLY A 187 -15.76 -37.90 -11.65
C GLY A 187 -16.77 -38.81 -10.94
N GLU A 188 -17.30 -39.79 -11.66
CA GLU A 188 -18.12 -40.86 -11.08
C GLU A 188 -17.28 -41.82 -10.21
N SER A 189 -15.94 -41.79 -10.34
CA SER A 189 -15.03 -42.54 -9.49
C SER A 189 -15.10 -42.08 -8.04
N SER A 190 -14.87 -42.99 -7.09
CA SER A 190 -14.76 -42.67 -5.66
C SER A 190 -13.47 -41.92 -5.29
N ASP A 191 -12.50 -41.82 -6.20
CA ASP A 191 -11.23 -41.11 -5.98
C ASP A 191 -11.22 -39.73 -6.67
N TYR A 192 -11.28 -38.68 -5.88
CA TYR A 192 -11.23 -37.27 -6.28
C TYR A 192 -9.84 -36.66 -6.14
N ARG A 193 -8.87 -37.41 -5.59
CA ARG A 193 -7.53 -36.89 -5.28
C ARG A 193 -6.79 -36.30 -6.49
N PRO A 194 -6.85 -36.89 -7.70
CA PRO A 194 -6.18 -36.31 -8.87
C PRO A 194 -6.71 -34.92 -9.22
N LEU A 195 -8.03 -34.72 -9.13
CA LEU A 195 -8.68 -33.44 -9.40
C LEU A 195 -8.30 -32.41 -8.35
N LEU A 196 -8.42 -32.77 -7.07
CA LEU A 196 -8.04 -31.91 -5.95
C LEU A 196 -6.57 -31.50 -6.03
N LYS A 197 -5.67 -32.42 -6.40
CA LYS A 197 -4.26 -32.10 -6.61
C LYS A 197 -4.03 -31.08 -7.73
N GLN A 198 -4.81 -31.12 -8.81
CA GLN A 198 -4.75 -30.10 -9.85
C GLN A 198 -5.19 -28.72 -9.34
N ILE A 199 -6.26 -28.67 -8.54
CA ILE A 199 -6.77 -27.43 -7.94
C ILE A 199 -5.75 -26.85 -6.93
N LYS A 200 -5.13 -27.70 -6.12
CA LYS A 200 -4.05 -27.30 -5.22
C LYS A 200 -2.87 -26.69 -5.98
N ASN A 201 -2.49 -27.28 -7.12
CA ASN A 201 -1.39 -26.76 -7.94
C ASN A 201 -1.70 -25.41 -8.60
N SER A 202 -2.97 -25.06 -8.79
CA SER A 202 -3.38 -23.72 -9.24
C SER A 202 -3.34 -22.66 -8.13
N ALA A 203 -2.96 -23.03 -6.90
CA ALA A 203 -2.89 -22.14 -5.73
C ALA A 203 -4.22 -21.42 -5.41
N GLU A 204 -5.34 -21.99 -5.83
CA GLU A 204 -6.67 -21.45 -5.54
C GLU A 204 -7.10 -21.85 -4.13
N SER A 205 -7.58 -20.87 -3.37
CA SER A 205 -7.96 -21.05 -1.97
C SER A 205 -9.47 -21.06 -1.74
N HIS A 206 -10.25 -20.49 -2.67
CA HIS A 206 -11.70 -20.40 -2.57
C HIS A 206 -12.37 -21.47 -3.44
N ILE A 207 -13.23 -22.28 -2.83
CA ILE A 207 -13.84 -23.44 -3.47
C ILE A 207 -15.34 -23.42 -3.25
N VAL A 208 -16.11 -23.47 -4.34
CA VAL A 208 -17.56 -23.67 -4.31
C VAL A 208 -17.83 -25.14 -4.62
N LEU A 209 -18.41 -25.87 -3.67
CA LEU A 209 -18.68 -27.30 -3.79
C LEU A 209 -20.18 -27.55 -3.96
N ASP A 210 -20.55 -28.05 -5.13
CA ASP A 210 -21.89 -28.51 -5.47
C ASP A 210 -21.91 -30.03 -5.66
N CYS A 211 -22.29 -30.76 -4.62
CA CYS A 211 -22.49 -32.19 -4.67
C CYS A 211 -23.63 -32.63 -3.75
N SER A 212 -24.09 -33.85 -3.97
CA SER A 212 -25.05 -34.54 -3.11
C SER A 212 -24.51 -34.65 -1.67
N THR A 213 -25.42 -34.53 -0.70
CA THR A 213 -25.09 -34.53 0.74
C THR A 213 -24.30 -35.76 1.18
N GLU A 214 -24.47 -36.88 0.49
CA GLU A 214 -23.79 -38.15 0.77
C GLU A 214 -22.31 -38.13 0.34
N ARG A 215 -21.95 -37.38 -0.70
CA ARG A 215 -20.58 -37.30 -1.22
C ARG A 215 -19.75 -36.19 -0.58
N ILE A 216 -20.38 -35.24 0.12
CA ILE A 216 -19.68 -34.10 0.77
C ILE A 216 -18.58 -34.62 1.71
N TYR A 217 -18.89 -35.59 2.56
CA TYR A 217 -17.93 -36.13 3.53
C TYR A 217 -16.69 -36.73 2.84
N ASP A 218 -16.89 -37.55 1.81
CA ASP A 218 -15.78 -38.19 1.08
C ASP A 218 -14.89 -37.17 0.36
N VAL A 219 -15.49 -36.14 -0.24
CA VAL A 219 -14.75 -35.06 -0.91
C VAL A 219 -13.91 -34.28 0.10
N LEU A 220 -14.49 -33.88 1.24
CA LEU A 220 -13.77 -33.15 2.29
C LEU A 220 -12.66 -34.00 2.92
N LYS A 221 -12.89 -35.30 3.12
CA LYS A 221 -11.88 -36.23 3.65
C LYS A 221 -10.68 -36.35 2.72
N GLN A 222 -10.91 -36.45 1.41
CA GLN A 222 -9.82 -36.51 0.43
C GLN A 222 -9.10 -35.16 0.27
N ALA A 223 -9.83 -34.04 0.39
CA ALA A 223 -9.24 -32.71 0.43
C ALA A 223 -8.31 -32.54 1.65
N GLN A 224 -8.71 -33.07 2.81
CA GLN A 224 -7.88 -33.08 4.02
C GLN A 224 -6.59 -33.88 3.81
N GLN A 225 -6.66 -35.07 3.20
CA GLN A 225 -5.49 -35.91 2.92
C GLN A 225 -4.45 -35.23 1.99
N ILE A 226 -4.91 -34.37 1.08
CA ILE A 226 -4.05 -33.62 0.16
C ILE A 226 -3.54 -32.32 0.79
N GLY A 227 -4.08 -31.93 1.95
CA GLY A 227 -3.79 -30.66 2.59
C GLY A 227 -4.38 -29.48 1.82
N MET A 228 -5.63 -29.62 1.37
CA MET A 228 -6.52 -28.54 0.90
C MET A 228 -7.54 -28.13 1.97
N MET A 229 -7.29 -28.52 3.22
CA MET A 229 -8.05 -28.14 4.40
C MET A 229 -7.06 -27.44 5.35
N SER A 230 -6.81 -26.16 5.10
CA SER A 230 -5.99 -25.29 5.96
C SER A 230 -6.72 -23.99 6.26
N ASP A 231 -6.15 -23.14 7.12
CA ASP A 231 -6.67 -21.82 7.48
C ASP A 231 -6.87 -20.88 6.27
N TYR A 232 -6.17 -21.16 5.17
CA TYR A 232 -6.22 -20.33 3.96
C TYR A 232 -7.37 -20.74 3.04
N HIS A 233 -7.93 -21.93 3.19
CA HIS A 233 -8.98 -22.44 2.31
C HIS A 233 -10.35 -22.06 2.84
N SER A 234 -11.24 -21.67 1.92
CA SER A 234 -12.64 -21.41 2.20
C SER A 234 -13.53 -22.23 1.28
N TYR A 235 -14.46 -22.99 1.87
CA TYR A 235 -15.44 -23.80 1.15
C TYR A 235 -16.83 -23.20 1.31
N LEU A 236 -17.48 -22.96 0.17
CA LEU A 236 -18.90 -22.67 0.09
C LEU A 236 -19.62 -23.92 -0.43
N ILE A 237 -20.40 -24.55 0.44
CA ILE A 237 -21.19 -25.73 0.11
C ILE A 237 -22.61 -25.28 -0.27
N THR A 238 -23.06 -25.68 -1.46
CA THR A 238 -24.36 -25.25 -2.01
C THR A 238 -25.54 -26.04 -1.44
N SER A 239 -25.30 -27.26 -0.95
CA SER A 239 -26.33 -28.13 -0.37
C SER A 239 -26.97 -27.49 0.86
N LEU A 240 -28.31 -27.52 0.91
CA LEU A 240 -29.12 -26.96 2.01
C LEU A 240 -29.13 -27.85 3.26
N ASP A 241 -28.52 -29.04 3.17
CA ASP A 241 -28.58 -30.11 4.16
C ASP A 241 -27.23 -30.41 4.83
N LEU A 242 -26.31 -29.43 4.87
CA LEU A 242 -24.99 -29.62 5.48
C LEU A 242 -25.08 -30.03 6.96
N HIS A 243 -26.14 -29.62 7.69
CA HIS A 243 -26.37 -30.04 9.08
C HIS A 243 -26.64 -31.54 9.25
N GLY A 244 -26.89 -32.26 8.16
CA GLY A 244 -27.02 -33.73 8.15
C GLY A 244 -25.70 -34.49 7.98
N VAL A 245 -24.59 -33.79 7.70
CA VAL A 245 -23.28 -34.40 7.50
C VAL A 245 -22.48 -34.33 8.80
N ASP A 246 -21.79 -35.42 9.14
CA ASP A 246 -20.84 -35.41 10.25
C ASP A 246 -19.57 -34.65 9.85
N LEU A 247 -19.34 -33.52 10.51
CA LEU A 247 -18.21 -32.63 10.25
C LEU A 247 -17.18 -32.62 11.38
N GLU A 248 -17.25 -33.55 12.34
CA GLU A 248 -16.37 -33.57 13.52
C GLU A 248 -14.88 -33.57 13.15
N GLU A 249 -14.48 -34.36 12.15
CA GLU A 249 -13.10 -34.47 11.66
C GLU A 249 -12.54 -33.17 11.06
N PHE A 250 -13.42 -32.25 10.64
CA PHE A 250 -13.04 -31.03 9.92
C PHE A 250 -13.03 -29.77 10.81
N LYS A 251 -13.62 -29.82 12.01
CA LYS A 251 -13.72 -28.67 12.94
C LYS A 251 -12.37 -28.10 13.36
N TYR A 252 -11.35 -28.95 13.44
CA TYR A 252 -10.01 -28.57 13.88
C TYR A 252 -9.05 -28.23 12.73
N GLY A 253 -9.51 -28.33 11.48
CA GLY A 253 -8.69 -28.06 10.29
C GLY A 253 -8.46 -26.56 10.00
N GLY A 254 -9.18 -25.67 10.70
CA GLY A 254 -9.05 -24.21 10.53
C GLY A 254 -9.65 -23.65 9.25
N THR A 255 -10.09 -24.52 8.34
CA THR A 255 -10.77 -24.18 7.08
C THR A 255 -12.14 -23.57 7.34
N ASN A 256 -12.44 -22.48 6.65
CA ASN A 256 -13.76 -21.88 6.74
C ASN A 256 -14.75 -22.68 5.86
N ILE A 257 -15.72 -23.37 6.48
CA ILE A 257 -16.77 -24.09 5.77
C ILE A 257 -18.09 -23.39 6.02
N THR A 258 -18.71 -22.96 4.93
CA THR A 258 -19.94 -22.17 4.95
C THR A 258 -20.99 -22.84 4.06
N ALA A 259 -22.24 -22.77 4.49
CA ALA A 259 -23.35 -23.26 3.70
C ALA A 259 -24.62 -22.47 3.98
N PHE A 260 -25.58 -22.66 3.09
CA PHE A 260 -26.96 -22.22 3.32
C PHE A 260 -27.75 -23.33 3.98
N ARG A 261 -28.72 -22.95 4.80
CA ARG A 261 -29.62 -23.86 5.48
C ARG A 261 -31.05 -23.33 5.37
N LEU A 262 -31.96 -24.16 4.89
CA LEU A 262 -33.38 -23.81 4.76
C LEU A 262 -34.19 -24.16 6.01
N VAL A 263 -33.83 -25.25 6.70
CA VAL A 263 -34.54 -25.73 7.90
C VAL A 263 -33.68 -25.50 9.11
N ASP A 264 -34.21 -24.81 10.13
CA ASP A 264 -33.51 -24.61 11.39
C ASP A 264 -33.80 -25.76 12.39
N PRO A 265 -32.86 -26.70 12.61
CA PRO A 265 -33.02 -27.79 13.57
C PRO A 265 -33.15 -27.29 15.03
N ASP A 266 -32.71 -26.06 15.32
CA ASP A 266 -32.84 -25.47 16.65
C ASP A 266 -34.20 -24.80 16.88
N GLY A 267 -34.99 -24.64 15.81
CA GLY A 267 -36.32 -24.04 15.86
C GLY A 267 -37.28 -24.83 16.76
N PRO A 268 -38.12 -24.16 17.56
CA PRO A 268 -39.02 -24.83 18.51
C PRO A 268 -40.04 -25.74 17.82
N GLU A 269 -40.58 -25.31 16.67
CA GLU A 269 -41.54 -26.08 15.87
C GLU A 269 -40.89 -27.32 15.26
N VAL A 270 -39.68 -27.18 14.69
CA VAL A 270 -38.93 -28.32 14.13
C VAL A 270 -38.59 -29.32 15.22
N ARG A 271 -38.06 -28.86 16.37
CA ARG A 271 -37.76 -29.74 17.52
C ARG A 271 -39.00 -30.44 18.06
N LYS A 272 -40.16 -29.80 18.01
CA LYS A 272 -41.43 -30.41 18.44
C LYS A 272 -41.83 -31.52 17.46
N VAL A 273 -41.82 -31.22 16.16
CA VAL A 273 -42.14 -32.19 15.11
C VAL A 273 -41.17 -33.37 15.11
N VAL A 274 -39.85 -33.14 15.21
CA VAL A 274 -38.84 -34.20 15.31
C VAL A 274 -39.07 -35.10 16.54
N ARG A 275 -39.39 -34.50 17.69
CA ARG A 275 -39.68 -35.27 18.92
C ARG A 275 -40.93 -36.12 18.78
N GLU A 276 -42.01 -35.56 18.28
CA GLU A 276 -43.27 -36.27 18.05
C GLU A 276 -43.12 -37.38 16.98
N TRP A 277 -42.38 -37.09 15.91
CA TRP A 277 -42.01 -38.04 14.88
C TRP A 277 -41.25 -39.24 15.45
N ASN A 278 -40.18 -38.99 16.21
CA ASN A 278 -39.35 -40.04 16.81
C ASN A 278 -40.15 -40.91 17.79
N LEU A 279 -41.13 -40.33 18.50
CA LEU A 279 -42.06 -41.08 19.35
C LEU A 279 -43.03 -41.94 18.54
N SER A 280 -43.44 -41.52 17.34
CA SER A 280 -44.29 -42.29 16.44
C SER A 280 -43.52 -43.47 15.80
N GLU A 281 -42.27 -43.23 15.37
CA GLU A 281 -41.36 -44.27 14.85
C GLU A 281 -41.07 -45.35 15.89
N ALA A 282 -40.80 -44.95 17.15
CA ALA A 282 -40.57 -45.88 18.26
C ALA A 282 -41.77 -46.81 18.50
N LYS A 283 -43.00 -46.37 18.22
CA LYS A 283 -44.21 -47.21 18.31
C LYS A 283 -44.32 -48.21 17.15
N ASN A 284 -43.80 -47.87 15.97
CA ASN A 284 -43.93 -48.66 14.74
C ASN A 284 -42.79 -49.66 14.49
N LYS A 285 -41.78 -49.76 15.38
CA LYS A 285 -40.65 -50.72 15.34
C LYS A 285 -39.88 -50.76 14.00
N LYS A 286 -39.88 -49.65 13.25
CA LYS A 286 -39.08 -49.47 12.03
C LYS A 286 -38.36 -48.13 12.17
N GLY A 287 -37.04 -48.14 12.30
CA GLY A 287 -36.23 -46.93 12.12
C GLY A 287 -35.31 -46.55 13.29
N GLU A 288 -34.11 -46.09 12.92
CA GLU A 288 -33.17 -45.38 13.78
C GLU A 288 -33.68 -43.96 14.09
N ILE A 289 -33.50 -43.52 15.33
CA ILE A 289 -33.89 -42.19 15.81
C ILE A 289 -32.98 -41.15 15.16
N SER A 290 -33.42 -40.53 14.07
CA SER A 290 -32.73 -39.40 13.45
C SER A 290 -33.19 -38.11 14.09
N SER A 291 -32.28 -37.37 14.71
CA SER A 291 -32.54 -36.00 15.19
C SER A 291 -32.61 -34.97 14.07
N ILE A 292 -32.25 -35.36 12.84
CA ILE A 292 -32.04 -34.46 11.71
C ILE A 292 -33.05 -34.74 10.59
N ILE A 293 -33.67 -33.66 10.10
CA ILE A 293 -34.60 -33.64 8.96
C ILE A 293 -33.88 -32.97 7.76
N ARG A 294 -33.98 -33.60 6.57
CA ARG A 294 -33.52 -33.02 5.28
C ARG A 294 -34.54 -31.99 4.77
N ALA A 295 -34.08 -31.00 4.01
CA ALA A 295 -34.90 -29.91 3.47
C ALA A 295 -36.07 -30.45 2.64
N GLU A 296 -35.84 -31.42 1.76
CA GLU A 296 -36.89 -32.06 0.94
C GLU A 296 -37.96 -32.75 1.79
N THR A 297 -37.56 -33.37 2.90
CA THR A 297 -38.49 -34.03 3.84
C THR A 297 -39.36 -33.00 4.57
N ALA A 298 -38.77 -31.86 4.97
CA ALA A 298 -39.51 -30.74 5.55
C ALA A 298 -40.46 -30.09 4.54
N LEU A 299 -40.04 -29.95 3.28
CA LEU A 299 -40.88 -29.45 2.19
C LEU A 299 -42.07 -30.37 1.92
N MET A 300 -41.91 -31.69 2.02
CA MET A 300 -43.02 -32.65 1.90
C MET A 300 -44.05 -32.47 3.02
N TYR A 301 -43.59 -32.30 4.27
CA TYR A 301 -44.47 -31.99 5.40
C TYR A 301 -45.25 -30.68 5.16
N ASP A 302 -44.55 -29.63 4.72
CA ASP A 302 -45.13 -28.32 4.42
C ASP A 302 -46.11 -28.39 3.24
N ALA A 303 -45.86 -29.22 2.23
CA ALA A 303 -46.74 -29.40 1.07
C ALA A 303 -48.11 -29.94 1.47
N VAL A 304 -48.17 -30.93 2.36
CA VAL A 304 -49.45 -31.49 2.82
C VAL A 304 -50.23 -30.44 3.63
N HIS A 305 -49.55 -29.63 4.43
CA HIS A 305 -50.20 -28.55 5.18
C HIS A 305 -50.71 -27.42 4.28
N LEU A 306 -49.95 -27.05 3.24
CA LEU A 306 -50.38 -26.08 2.23
C LEU A 306 -51.63 -26.56 1.51
N PHE A 307 -51.63 -27.82 1.07
CA PHE A 307 -52.78 -28.44 0.42
C PHE A 307 -54.01 -28.44 1.34
N ALA A 308 -53.87 -28.89 2.59
CA ALA A 308 -54.97 -28.95 3.53
C ALA A 308 -55.55 -27.56 3.87
N LYS A 309 -54.69 -26.56 4.03
CA LYS A 309 -55.10 -25.17 4.27
C LYS A 309 -55.83 -24.60 3.06
N ALA A 310 -55.28 -24.74 1.86
CA ALA A 310 -55.92 -24.25 0.64
C ALA A 310 -57.26 -24.95 0.35
N LEU A 311 -57.36 -26.26 0.64
CA LEU A 311 -58.60 -27.01 0.51
C LEU A 311 -59.65 -26.56 1.52
N HIS A 312 -59.23 -26.28 2.76
CA HIS A 312 -60.11 -25.70 3.78
C HIS A 312 -60.64 -24.32 3.36
N ASP A 313 -59.76 -23.44 2.87
CA ASP A 313 -60.14 -22.11 2.40
C ASP A 313 -61.09 -22.19 1.19
N LEU A 314 -60.87 -23.14 0.27
CA LEU A 314 -61.75 -23.36 -0.88
C LEU A 314 -63.13 -23.91 -0.47
N ASP A 315 -63.22 -24.83 0.50
CA ASP A 315 -64.49 -25.37 0.99
C ASP A 315 -65.37 -24.32 1.65
N THR A 316 -64.77 -23.30 2.26
CA THR A 316 -65.54 -22.17 2.80
C THR A 316 -66.17 -21.30 1.70
N SER A 317 -65.65 -21.31 0.47
CA SER A 317 -66.09 -20.45 -0.62
C SER A 317 -66.92 -21.17 -1.69
N GLN A 318 -66.62 -22.44 -1.97
CA GLN A 318 -67.26 -23.25 -3.02
C GLN A 318 -67.58 -24.66 -2.50
N GLN A 319 -68.70 -25.23 -2.97
CA GLN A 319 -69.00 -26.65 -2.73
C GLN A 319 -68.12 -27.51 -3.63
N ILE A 320 -67.32 -28.39 -3.02
CA ILE A 320 -66.35 -29.24 -3.73
C ILE A 320 -66.84 -30.69 -3.72
N ASP A 321 -66.84 -31.33 -4.89
CA ASP A 321 -67.03 -32.78 -5.04
C ASP A 321 -65.80 -33.41 -5.71
N ILE A 322 -65.28 -34.51 -5.14
CA ILE A 322 -64.11 -35.22 -5.64
C ILE A 322 -64.58 -36.51 -6.32
N LYS A 323 -64.39 -36.58 -7.64
CA LYS A 323 -64.82 -37.73 -8.46
C LYS A 323 -63.64 -38.58 -8.90
N PRO A 324 -63.82 -39.92 -8.99
CA PRO A 324 -62.81 -40.79 -9.59
C PRO A 324 -62.69 -40.50 -11.08
N LEU A 325 -61.46 -40.36 -11.58
CA LEU A 325 -61.16 -40.07 -12.98
C LEU A 325 -60.46 -41.27 -13.64
N SER A 326 -60.66 -41.44 -14.94
CA SER A 326 -59.90 -42.40 -15.75
C SER A 326 -59.00 -41.65 -16.73
N CYS A 327 -57.72 -42.03 -16.81
CA CYS A 327 -56.78 -41.44 -17.78
C CYS A 327 -57.19 -41.63 -19.25
N ASP A 328 -58.04 -42.63 -19.53
CA ASP A 328 -58.53 -42.91 -20.89
C ASP A 328 -59.76 -42.04 -21.24
N ALA A 329 -60.38 -41.39 -20.25
CA ALA A 329 -61.55 -40.56 -20.40
C ALA A 329 -61.18 -39.08 -20.52
N VAL A 330 -62.07 -38.29 -21.11
CA VAL A 330 -61.89 -36.83 -21.32
C VAL A 330 -62.40 -36.02 -20.11
N ASP A 331 -62.99 -36.68 -19.11
CA ASP A 331 -63.53 -36.02 -17.93
C ASP A 331 -62.40 -35.44 -17.06
N THR A 332 -62.48 -34.15 -16.75
CA THR A 332 -61.55 -33.44 -15.86
C THR A 332 -62.21 -33.11 -14.51
N TRP A 333 -61.40 -32.70 -13.53
CA TRP A 333 -61.92 -32.23 -12.25
C TRP A 333 -62.17 -30.71 -12.26
N PRO A 334 -63.44 -30.23 -12.20
CA PRO A 334 -63.76 -28.81 -12.38
C PRO A 334 -63.16 -27.85 -11.33
N HIS A 335 -62.77 -28.37 -10.16
CA HIS A 335 -62.27 -27.56 -9.05
C HIS A 335 -60.73 -27.56 -8.94
N GLY A 336 -60.02 -28.31 -9.79
CA GLY A 336 -58.56 -28.44 -9.71
C GLY A 336 -57.81 -27.12 -9.89
N TYR A 337 -58.19 -26.32 -10.89
CA TYR A 337 -57.62 -24.98 -11.10
C TYR A 337 -57.94 -24.01 -9.98
N SER A 338 -59.16 -24.04 -9.45
CA SER A 338 -59.55 -23.22 -8.30
C SER A 338 -58.64 -23.54 -7.11
N LEU A 339 -58.45 -24.82 -6.80
CA LEU A 339 -57.60 -25.23 -5.69
C LEU A 339 -56.13 -24.82 -5.87
N ILE A 340 -55.58 -24.92 -7.08
CA ILE A 340 -54.24 -24.41 -7.40
C ILE A 340 -54.12 -22.91 -7.21
N ASN A 341 -55.12 -22.13 -7.65
CA ASN A 341 -55.12 -20.68 -7.47
C ASN A 341 -55.17 -20.30 -5.99
N TYR A 342 -55.94 -21.01 -5.17
CA TYR A 342 -55.91 -20.84 -3.72
C TYR A 342 -54.54 -21.20 -3.13
N MET A 343 -53.94 -22.33 -3.51
CA MET A 343 -52.58 -22.70 -3.05
C MET A 343 -51.52 -21.63 -3.39
N LYS A 344 -51.65 -20.95 -4.53
CA LYS A 344 -50.73 -19.86 -4.93
C LYS A 344 -50.94 -18.56 -4.14
N ILE A 345 -52.12 -18.35 -3.55
CA ILE A 345 -52.46 -17.14 -2.78
C ILE A 345 -52.24 -17.33 -1.29
N VAL A 346 -52.41 -18.56 -0.78
CA VAL A 346 -52.30 -18.87 0.64
C VAL A 346 -50.90 -18.59 1.16
N GLU A 347 -50.83 -17.71 2.16
CA GLU A 347 -49.63 -17.50 2.95
C GLU A 347 -49.70 -18.37 4.22
N MET A 348 -48.65 -19.13 4.49
CA MET A 348 -48.55 -19.94 5.70
C MET A 348 -47.11 -20.04 6.20
N ARG A 349 -46.97 -20.42 7.48
CA ARG A 349 -45.67 -20.70 8.09
C ARG A 349 -45.55 -22.20 8.33
N GLY A 350 -44.56 -22.82 7.70
CA GLY A 350 -44.21 -24.23 7.85
C GLY A 350 -42.86 -24.44 8.56
N LEU A 351 -42.31 -25.64 8.43
CA LEU A 351 -40.99 -26.00 8.93
C LEU A 351 -39.87 -25.26 8.18
N THR A 352 -40.09 -24.93 6.91
CA THR A 352 -39.16 -24.14 6.08
C THR A 352 -39.36 -22.62 6.21
N GLY A 353 -40.08 -22.16 7.24
CA GLY A 353 -40.37 -20.74 7.46
C GLY A 353 -41.62 -20.28 6.72
N VAL A 354 -41.60 -19.04 6.22
CA VAL A 354 -42.74 -18.47 5.48
C VAL A 354 -42.80 -19.10 4.09
N ILE A 355 -44.00 -19.53 3.69
CA ILE A 355 -44.31 -20.10 2.38
C ILE A 355 -45.25 -19.13 1.71
N LYS A 356 -44.76 -18.56 0.61
CA LYS A 356 -45.45 -17.58 -0.22
C LYS A 356 -45.01 -17.76 -1.66
N PHE A 357 -45.96 -17.67 -2.59
CA PHE A 357 -45.71 -17.75 -4.02
C PHE A 357 -45.83 -16.36 -4.65
N ASP A 358 -45.06 -16.11 -5.70
CA ASP A 358 -45.20 -14.90 -6.50
C ASP A 358 -46.39 -14.97 -7.46
N HIS A 359 -46.60 -13.90 -8.22
CA HIS A 359 -47.66 -13.82 -9.24
C HIS A 359 -47.55 -14.90 -10.33
N GLN A 360 -46.37 -15.52 -10.49
CA GLN A 360 -46.13 -16.59 -11.46
C GLN A 360 -46.37 -17.99 -10.84
N GLY A 361 -46.48 -18.07 -9.52
CA GLY A 361 -46.68 -19.31 -8.77
C GLY A 361 -45.39 -19.96 -8.29
N PHE A 362 -44.26 -19.25 -8.32
CA PHE A 362 -42.98 -19.74 -7.81
C PHE A 362 -42.70 -19.24 -6.40
N ARG A 363 -42.02 -20.06 -5.58
CA ARG A 363 -41.55 -19.67 -4.26
C ARG A 363 -40.25 -18.86 -4.39
N SER A 364 -40.40 -17.55 -4.61
CA SER A 364 -39.30 -16.61 -4.75
C SER A 364 -39.03 -15.77 -3.48
N ASP A 365 -39.95 -15.76 -2.51
CA ASP A 365 -39.81 -15.07 -1.23
C ASP A 365 -39.59 -16.11 -0.11
N PHE A 366 -38.35 -16.27 0.32
CA PHE A 366 -37.94 -17.20 1.38
C PHE A 366 -36.67 -16.71 2.07
N VAL A 367 -36.48 -17.15 3.32
CA VAL A 367 -35.32 -16.81 4.13
C VAL A 367 -34.39 -18.02 4.20
N LEU A 368 -33.10 -17.79 3.97
CA LEU A 368 -32.05 -18.80 4.19
C LEU A 368 -31.20 -18.41 5.39
N ASP A 369 -30.87 -19.38 6.22
CA ASP A 369 -29.84 -19.22 7.24
C ASP A 369 -28.47 -19.42 6.60
N ILE A 370 -27.52 -18.55 6.96
CA ILE A 370 -26.11 -18.75 6.63
C ILE A 370 -25.45 -19.39 7.84
N ILE A 371 -24.87 -20.56 7.65
CA ILE A 371 -24.21 -21.34 8.69
C ILE A 371 -22.72 -21.48 8.38
N GLU A 372 -21.90 -21.47 9.44
CA GLU A 372 -20.45 -21.60 9.37
C GLU A 372 -19.99 -22.66 10.39
N LEU A 373 -18.99 -23.45 10.01
CA LEU A 373 -18.38 -24.44 10.89
C LEU A 373 -17.37 -23.78 11.84
N ASN A 374 -17.70 -23.80 13.12
CA ASN A 374 -16.79 -23.40 14.20
C ASN A 374 -16.26 -24.64 14.95
N LYS A 375 -15.32 -24.42 15.90
CA LYS A 375 -14.83 -25.47 16.81
C LYS A 375 -15.93 -26.16 17.62
N GLU A 376 -17.02 -25.44 17.93
CA GLU A 376 -18.19 -25.98 18.64
C GLU A 376 -19.14 -26.76 17.72
N GLY A 377 -19.04 -26.57 16.40
CA GLY A 377 -19.95 -27.11 15.39
C GLY A 377 -20.53 -26.03 14.48
N LEU A 378 -21.56 -26.40 13.72
CA LEU A 378 -22.25 -25.49 12.79
C LEU A 378 -23.06 -24.45 13.58
N LYS A 379 -22.74 -23.17 13.36
CA LYS A 379 -23.45 -22.05 14.00
C LYS A 379 -24.00 -21.11 12.94
N LYS A 380 -25.20 -20.56 13.19
CA LYS A 380 -25.81 -19.52 12.35
C LYS A 380 -25.05 -18.20 12.49
N ILE A 381 -24.64 -17.62 11.36
CA ILE A 381 -23.87 -16.36 11.28
C ILE A 381 -24.63 -15.20 10.64
N GLY A 382 -25.76 -15.50 10.00
CA GLY A 382 -26.54 -14.52 9.28
C GLY A 382 -27.81 -15.12 8.69
N THR A 383 -28.58 -14.26 8.05
CA THR A 383 -29.77 -14.62 7.26
C THR A 383 -29.67 -13.96 5.90
N TRP A 384 -30.20 -14.62 4.88
CA TRP A 384 -30.35 -14.08 3.54
C TRP A 384 -31.82 -14.01 3.16
N ASN A 385 -32.21 -12.91 2.51
CA ASN A 385 -33.52 -12.72 1.92
C ASN A 385 -33.38 -12.15 0.49
N SER A 386 -34.36 -12.41 -0.38
CA SER A 386 -34.36 -11.98 -1.78
C SER A 386 -34.32 -10.45 -1.96
N THR A 387 -34.91 -9.71 -1.01
CA THR A 387 -35.02 -8.24 -1.01
C THR A 387 -33.85 -7.54 -0.35
N GLU A 388 -33.49 -7.96 0.87
CA GLU A 388 -32.46 -7.32 1.70
C GLU A 388 -31.04 -7.84 1.44
N GLY A 389 -30.91 -9.00 0.78
CA GLY A 389 -29.63 -9.65 0.54
C GLY A 389 -29.10 -10.34 1.81
N VAL A 390 -27.77 -10.37 1.96
CA VAL A 390 -27.09 -10.99 3.11
C VAL A 390 -27.09 -10.02 4.30
N ASN A 391 -27.59 -10.50 5.44
CA ASN A 391 -27.52 -9.79 6.71
C ASN A 391 -26.77 -10.65 7.74
N PHE A 392 -25.55 -10.22 8.11
CA PHE A 392 -24.74 -10.91 9.11
C PHE A 392 -25.17 -10.50 10.52
N THR A 393 -25.39 -11.49 11.39
CA THR A 393 -25.75 -11.25 12.80
C THR A 393 -24.54 -10.92 13.67
N ARG A 394 -23.33 -11.26 13.23
CA ARG A 394 -22.08 -11.02 13.96
C ARG A 394 -21.64 -9.56 13.86
N THR A 395 -21.17 -9.01 14.97
CA THR A 395 -20.49 -7.70 14.96
C THR A 395 -19.02 -7.86 14.58
N TYR A 396 -18.41 -6.80 14.01
CA TYR A 396 -16.99 -6.80 13.64
C TYR A 396 -16.06 -7.13 14.84
N GLY A 397 -16.44 -6.69 16.04
CA GLY A 397 -15.68 -6.96 17.27
C GLY A 397 -15.61 -8.46 17.62
N GLU A 398 -16.73 -9.17 17.49
CA GLU A 398 -16.79 -10.62 17.75
C GLU A 398 -15.98 -11.43 16.73
N ALA A 399 -16.02 -11.02 15.46
CA ALA A 399 -15.20 -11.63 14.41
C ALA A 399 -13.71 -11.42 14.66
N TYR A 400 -13.31 -10.20 15.09
CA TYR A 400 -11.93 -9.90 15.44
C TYR A 400 -11.43 -10.74 16.62
N THR A 401 -12.24 -10.89 17.69
CA THR A 401 -11.86 -11.71 18.85
C THR A 401 -11.64 -13.18 18.48
N GLN A 402 -12.47 -13.75 17.61
CA GLN A 402 -12.30 -15.13 17.14
C GLN A 402 -11.00 -15.30 16.35
N ILE A 403 -10.66 -14.34 15.48
CA ILE A 403 -9.39 -14.35 14.75
C ILE A 403 -8.20 -14.30 15.71
N VAL A 404 -8.26 -13.46 16.76
CA VAL A 404 -7.20 -13.38 17.77
C VAL A 404 -7.06 -14.70 18.55
N GLU A 405 -8.16 -15.36 18.92
CA GLU A 405 -8.11 -16.68 19.58
C GLU A 405 -7.50 -17.78 18.70
N ILE A 406 -7.74 -17.72 17.38
CA ILE A 406 -7.10 -18.63 16.42
C ILE A 406 -5.59 -18.33 16.35
N ILE A 407 -5.21 -17.05 16.29
CA ILE A 407 -3.81 -16.60 16.24
C ILE A 407 -3.02 -17.08 17.46
N GLN A 408 -3.59 -16.98 18.67
CA GLN A 408 -2.91 -17.36 19.91
C GLN A 408 -2.43 -18.82 19.95
N ASN A 409 -3.17 -19.73 19.29
CA ASN A 409 -2.83 -21.16 19.27
C ASN A 409 -1.98 -21.57 18.07
N LYS A 410 -1.64 -20.63 17.18
CA LYS A 410 -0.86 -20.90 15.96
C LYS A 410 0.61 -20.58 16.16
N THR A 411 1.47 -21.42 15.57
CA THR A 411 2.90 -21.12 15.44
C THR A 411 3.19 -20.70 13.99
N PHE A 412 3.52 -19.43 13.77
CA PHE A 412 3.81 -18.90 12.44
C PHE A 412 5.22 -19.26 11.97
N VAL A 413 5.34 -19.72 10.73
CA VAL A 413 6.61 -19.87 10.03
C VAL A 413 6.94 -18.55 9.32
N VAL A 414 7.98 -17.89 9.81
CA VAL A 414 8.42 -16.57 9.38
C VAL A 414 9.60 -16.72 8.44
N THR A 415 9.43 -16.44 7.16
CA THR A 415 10.54 -16.40 6.19
C THR A 415 11.20 -15.03 6.17
N THR A 416 12.52 -15.01 6.08
CA THR A 416 13.31 -13.77 6.06
C THR A 416 14.64 -13.98 5.33
N ILE A 417 15.40 -12.89 5.15
CA ILE A 417 16.74 -12.89 4.58
C ILE A 417 17.71 -12.14 5.51
N LEU A 418 19.01 -12.39 5.34
CA LEU A 418 20.03 -11.65 6.11
C LEU A 418 20.27 -10.28 5.48
N SER A 419 19.85 -9.23 6.17
CA SER A 419 20.03 -7.83 5.78
C SER A 419 20.21 -6.96 7.02
N SER A 420 21.32 -6.23 7.12
CA SER A 420 21.59 -5.35 8.27
C SER A 420 20.87 -4.00 8.12
N PRO A 421 20.19 -3.47 9.15
CA PRO A 421 20.02 -3.97 10.53
C PRO A 421 18.74 -4.78 10.78
N TYR A 422 18.04 -5.21 9.75
CA TYR A 422 16.73 -5.87 9.86
C TYR A 422 16.83 -7.26 10.49
N VAL A 423 17.68 -8.12 9.91
CA VAL A 423 17.98 -9.46 10.42
C VAL A 423 19.46 -9.76 10.23
N MET A 424 20.13 -9.95 11.36
CA MET A 424 21.55 -10.25 11.46
C MET A 424 21.74 -11.51 12.29
N ARG A 425 22.86 -12.21 12.09
CA ARG A 425 23.25 -13.29 12.99
C ARG A 425 23.80 -12.68 14.27
N LYS A 426 23.34 -13.21 15.41
CA LYS A 426 23.84 -12.80 16.72
C LYS A 426 25.26 -13.33 16.91
N GLU A 427 26.18 -12.46 17.31
CA GLU A 427 27.54 -12.85 17.67
C GLU A 427 27.55 -13.34 19.12
N ALA A 428 27.64 -14.66 19.30
CA ALA A 428 27.74 -15.30 20.60
C ALA A 428 28.83 -16.37 20.55
N SER A 429 29.55 -16.55 21.66
CA SER A 429 30.59 -17.58 21.79
C SER A 429 30.03 -19.00 21.65
N GLU A 430 28.75 -19.19 21.97
CA GLU A 430 28.02 -20.45 21.81
C GLU A 430 27.14 -20.44 20.56
N LYS A 431 27.02 -21.61 19.92
CA LYS A 431 26.14 -21.79 18.76
C LYS A 431 24.68 -21.85 19.22
N LEU A 432 24.02 -20.69 19.23
CA LEU A 432 22.59 -20.58 19.53
C LEU A 432 21.76 -21.42 18.54
N THR A 433 20.58 -21.87 18.93
CA THR A 433 19.64 -22.62 18.07
C THR A 433 18.25 -21.97 18.06
N GLY A 434 17.48 -22.21 17.01
CA GLY A 434 16.15 -21.60 16.84
C GLY A 434 16.19 -20.08 16.62
N ASN A 435 15.17 -19.38 17.10
CA ASN A 435 15.00 -17.94 16.88
C ASN A 435 16.11 -17.08 17.51
N ALA A 436 16.75 -17.57 18.59
CA ALA A 436 17.79 -16.83 19.31
C ALA A 436 19.07 -16.60 18.48
N GLN A 437 19.21 -17.29 17.34
CA GLN A 437 20.32 -17.09 16.40
C GLN A 437 20.29 -15.73 15.70
N PHE A 438 19.12 -15.09 15.64
CA PHE A 438 18.90 -13.87 14.89
C PHE A 438 18.67 -12.69 15.83
N GLU A 439 19.14 -11.52 15.40
CA GLU A 439 18.87 -10.24 16.05
C GLU A 439 18.66 -9.17 14.98
N GLY A 440 17.90 -8.13 15.27
CA GLY A 440 17.69 -7.01 14.36
C GLY A 440 16.32 -6.38 14.50
N TYR A 441 16.07 -5.33 13.72
CA TYR A 441 14.82 -4.58 13.77
C TYR A 441 13.60 -5.45 13.44
N ALA A 442 13.69 -6.29 12.41
CA ALA A 442 12.58 -7.15 12.01
C ALA A 442 12.32 -8.26 13.04
N VAL A 443 13.37 -8.75 13.71
CA VAL A 443 13.27 -9.75 14.78
C VAL A 443 12.57 -9.15 16.01
N ASP A 444 12.96 -7.94 16.42
CA ASP A 444 12.30 -7.23 17.52
C ASP A 444 10.84 -6.88 17.16
N LEU A 445 10.57 -6.50 15.91
CA LEU A 445 9.23 -6.16 15.44
C LEU A 445 8.29 -7.37 15.50
N ILE A 446 8.69 -8.53 14.97
CA ILE A 446 7.83 -9.72 15.04
C ILE A 446 7.65 -10.21 16.48
N HIS A 447 8.67 -10.03 17.34
CA HIS A 447 8.54 -10.32 18.76
C HIS A 447 7.52 -9.42 19.46
N GLU A 448 7.50 -8.13 19.14
CA GLU A 448 6.51 -7.18 19.66
C GLU A 448 5.09 -7.50 19.18
N ILE A 449 4.92 -7.84 17.89
CA ILE A 449 3.63 -8.25 17.33
C ILE A 449 3.15 -9.55 18.01
N SER A 450 4.05 -10.54 18.16
CA SER A 450 3.80 -11.80 18.88
C SER A 450 3.40 -11.57 20.33
N ARG A 451 4.03 -10.62 21.03
CA ARG A 451 3.68 -10.27 22.42
C ARG A 451 2.28 -9.67 22.55
N VAL A 452 1.84 -8.87 21.57
CA VAL A 452 0.50 -8.24 21.60
C VAL A 452 -0.59 -9.24 21.23
N LEU A 453 -0.36 -10.07 20.22
CA LEU A 453 -1.35 -11.02 19.70
C LEU A 453 -1.30 -12.40 20.38
N GLY A 454 -0.22 -12.71 21.10
CA GLY A 454 -0.05 -13.95 21.87
C GLY A 454 0.29 -15.20 21.06
N PHE A 455 0.83 -15.07 19.84
CA PHE A 455 1.21 -16.23 19.01
C PHE A 455 2.68 -16.61 19.13
N ASN A 456 3.00 -17.86 18.83
CA ASN A 456 4.38 -18.33 18.70
C ASN A 456 4.87 -18.23 17.25
N TYR A 457 6.18 -18.13 17.04
CA TYR A 457 6.73 -18.06 15.68
C TYR A 457 8.09 -18.76 15.57
N THR A 458 8.46 -19.15 14.36
CA THR A 458 9.76 -19.73 14.03
C THR A 458 10.36 -19.02 12.82
N ILE A 459 11.60 -18.54 12.94
CA ILE A 459 12.28 -17.84 11.85
C ILE A 459 13.01 -18.84 10.96
N ARG A 460 12.80 -18.73 9.64
CA ARG A 460 13.51 -19.48 8.60
C ARG A 460 14.13 -18.51 7.60
N LEU A 461 15.31 -18.84 7.12
CA LEU A 461 15.94 -18.11 6.04
C LEU A 461 15.47 -18.67 4.70
N ALA A 462 15.15 -17.78 3.76
CA ALA A 462 14.90 -18.18 2.38
C ALA A 462 16.15 -18.90 1.81
N PRO A 463 16.00 -20.09 1.21
CA PRO A 463 17.12 -20.94 0.82
C PRO A 463 17.95 -20.35 -0.34
N ASP A 464 17.33 -19.53 -1.18
CA ASP A 464 17.97 -18.83 -2.29
C ASP A 464 18.53 -17.45 -1.90
N GLY A 465 18.21 -16.96 -0.69
CA GLY A 465 18.64 -15.66 -0.19
C GLY A 465 18.10 -14.47 -0.99
N ARG A 466 16.97 -14.62 -1.71
CA ARG A 466 16.38 -13.56 -2.54
C ARG A 466 15.07 -13.04 -1.96
N TYR A 467 14.77 -11.78 -2.25
CA TYR A 467 13.50 -11.16 -1.85
C TYR A 467 12.30 -11.76 -2.57
N GLY A 468 12.44 -12.04 -3.86
CA GLY A 468 11.37 -12.48 -4.74
C GLY A 468 11.10 -11.47 -5.86
N SER A 469 11.32 -11.92 -7.08
CA SER A 469 11.19 -11.19 -8.33
C SER A 469 10.44 -12.06 -9.35
N LEU A 470 9.58 -11.43 -10.14
CA LEU A 470 8.83 -12.12 -11.18
C LEU A 470 9.72 -12.33 -12.40
N ASN A 471 9.90 -13.59 -12.80
CA ASN A 471 10.48 -13.90 -14.11
C ASN A 471 9.40 -13.70 -15.19
N ARG A 472 9.58 -12.70 -16.07
CA ARG A 472 8.60 -12.38 -17.12
C ARG A 472 8.48 -13.47 -18.20
N GLU A 473 9.49 -14.34 -18.37
CA GLU A 473 9.47 -15.43 -19.36
C GLU A 473 8.69 -16.64 -18.84
N THR A 474 8.98 -17.10 -17.62
CA THR A 474 8.32 -18.26 -17.02
C THR A 474 7.03 -17.91 -16.28
N LYS A 475 6.81 -16.63 -15.98
CA LYS A 475 5.75 -16.11 -15.07
C LYS A 475 5.80 -16.70 -13.67
N GLU A 476 6.97 -17.19 -13.24
CA GLU A 476 7.17 -17.73 -11.89
C GLU A 476 7.88 -16.73 -10.98
N TRP A 477 7.53 -16.78 -9.70
CA TRP A 477 8.19 -16.05 -8.63
C TRP A 477 9.34 -16.85 -8.03
N ASP A 478 10.39 -16.17 -7.57
CA ASP A 478 11.46 -16.73 -6.72
C ASP A 478 11.41 -16.14 -5.29
N GLY A 479 12.41 -16.47 -4.45
CA GLY A 479 12.61 -15.88 -3.13
C GLY A 479 11.51 -16.11 -2.11
N MET A 480 11.42 -15.19 -1.15
CA MET A 480 10.40 -15.21 -0.10
C MET A 480 8.97 -15.18 -0.67
N ILE A 481 8.74 -14.46 -1.78
CA ILE A 481 7.41 -14.40 -2.42
C ILE A 481 6.97 -15.80 -2.88
N ARG A 482 7.88 -16.60 -3.44
CA ARG A 482 7.57 -17.99 -3.82
C ARG A 482 7.22 -18.87 -2.61
N GLU A 483 7.91 -18.68 -1.49
CA GLU A 483 7.61 -19.44 -0.27
C GLU A 483 6.21 -19.16 0.29
N LEU A 484 5.74 -17.91 0.18
CA LEU A 484 4.38 -17.54 0.56
C LEU A 484 3.33 -18.15 -0.38
N LEU A 485 3.58 -18.14 -1.69
CA LEU A 485 2.70 -18.75 -2.69
C LEU A 485 2.63 -20.28 -2.54
N ASP A 486 3.76 -20.92 -2.26
CA ASP A 486 3.85 -22.37 -2.00
C ASP A 486 3.31 -22.76 -0.60
N GLN A 487 2.90 -21.79 0.24
CA GLN A 487 2.49 -21.99 1.63
C GLN A 487 3.54 -22.72 2.49
N LYS A 488 4.84 -22.53 2.18
CA LYS A 488 5.96 -23.03 3.00
C LYS A 488 6.26 -22.13 4.20
N ALA A 489 5.89 -20.86 4.08
CA ALA A 489 5.96 -19.85 5.12
C ALA A 489 4.60 -19.15 5.24
N ASP A 490 4.22 -18.79 6.47
CA ASP A 490 2.94 -18.12 6.74
C ASP A 490 3.05 -16.59 6.64
N LEU A 491 4.26 -16.05 6.86
CA LEU A 491 4.54 -14.62 6.75
C LEU A 491 6.00 -14.37 6.36
N ALA A 492 6.24 -13.28 5.64
CA ALA A 492 7.58 -12.81 5.30
C ALA A 492 7.82 -11.44 5.93
N ILE A 493 8.86 -11.35 6.77
CA ILE A 493 9.27 -10.10 7.41
C ILE A 493 10.73 -9.81 7.08
N ALA A 494 10.94 -8.71 6.37
CA ALA A 494 12.26 -8.22 5.96
C ALA A 494 12.13 -6.74 5.58
N ASP A 495 13.20 -6.16 5.06
CA ASP A 495 13.21 -4.94 4.25
C ASP A 495 12.56 -5.16 2.87
N LEU A 496 11.35 -5.73 2.86
CA LEU A 496 10.62 -6.07 1.65
C LEU A 496 9.78 -4.87 1.17
N THR A 497 10.25 -4.21 0.11
CA THR A 497 9.52 -3.11 -0.53
C THR A 497 8.17 -3.57 -1.10
N ILE A 498 7.10 -2.86 -0.75
CA ILE A 498 5.78 -3.04 -1.38
C ILE A 498 5.86 -2.49 -2.82
N THR A 499 5.58 -3.33 -3.81
CA THR A 499 5.59 -2.99 -5.23
C THR A 499 4.35 -3.56 -5.90
N TYR A 500 3.86 -2.91 -6.96
CA TYR A 500 2.67 -3.33 -7.70
C TYR A 500 2.68 -4.83 -8.07
N ASP A 501 3.77 -5.32 -8.69
CA ASP A 501 3.87 -6.74 -9.10
C ASP A 501 3.73 -7.70 -7.91
N ARG A 502 4.28 -7.34 -6.74
CA ARG A 502 4.22 -8.17 -5.53
C ARG A 502 2.85 -8.12 -4.88
N GLU A 503 2.21 -6.95 -4.83
CA GLU A 503 0.87 -6.77 -4.27
C GLU A 503 -0.20 -7.53 -5.08
N GLN A 504 0.02 -7.74 -6.38
CA GLN A 504 -0.83 -8.62 -7.18
C GLN A 504 -0.68 -10.10 -6.81
N ALA A 505 0.48 -10.54 -6.32
CA ALA A 505 0.77 -11.94 -6.03
C ALA A 505 0.50 -12.30 -4.56
N VAL A 506 0.81 -11.40 -3.63
CA VAL A 506 0.73 -11.63 -2.19
C VAL A 506 0.11 -10.42 -1.49
N ASP A 507 -0.48 -10.66 -0.32
CA ASP A 507 -1.07 -9.59 0.49
C ASP A 507 -0.01 -8.92 1.36
N PHE A 508 -0.10 -7.60 1.50
CA PHE A 508 0.73 -6.82 2.42
C PHE A 508 -0.08 -6.24 3.58
N THR A 509 0.58 -6.07 4.72
CA THR A 509 0.09 -5.20 5.79
C THR A 509 0.22 -3.73 5.43
N MET A 510 -0.35 -2.85 6.25
CA MET A 510 0.07 -1.45 6.26
C MET A 510 1.60 -1.36 6.47
N PRO A 511 2.28 -0.40 5.80
CA PRO A 511 3.72 -0.29 5.88
C PRO A 511 4.15 0.09 7.29
N PHE A 512 5.10 -0.65 7.87
CA PHE A 512 5.64 -0.36 9.21
C PHE A 512 6.76 0.69 9.16
N MET A 513 7.30 0.98 7.96
CA MET A 513 8.37 1.96 7.76
C MET A 513 8.25 2.58 6.37
N ASN A 514 8.18 3.92 6.33
CA ASN A 514 8.17 4.70 5.08
C ASN A 514 9.59 5.10 4.69
N LEU A 515 9.89 5.03 3.39
CA LEU A 515 11.21 5.27 2.82
C LEU A 515 11.10 5.68 1.35
N GLY A 516 12.25 5.95 0.73
CA GLY A 516 12.33 6.13 -0.72
C GLY A 516 13.74 5.87 -1.21
N ILE A 517 13.91 5.84 -2.53
CA ILE A 517 15.23 5.78 -3.16
C ILE A 517 15.92 7.12 -2.90
N SER A 518 17.17 7.06 -2.47
CA SER A 518 18.03 8.24 -2.39
C SER A 518 19.46 7.90 -2.86
N ILE A 519 20.34 8.88 -2.83
CA ILE A 519 21.67 8.79 -3.40
C ILE A 519 22.68 8.74 -2.26
N LEU A 520 23.43 7.64 -2.18
CA LEU A 520 24.61 7.54 -1.33
C LEU A 520 25.82 8.06 -2.10
N TYR A 521 26.51 9.04 -1.53
CA TYR A 521 27.71 9.62 -2.10
C TYR A 521 28.75 9.94 -1.03
N ARG A 522 29.98 10.23 -1.44
CA ARG A 522 31.04 10.65 -0.52
C ARG A 522 30.79 12.09 -0.07
N LYS A 523 31.00 12.36 1.22
CA LYS A 523 30.95 13.69 1.81
C LYS A 523 31.92 14.63 1.08
N PRO A 524 31.48 15.83 0.65
CA PRO A 524 32.37 16.79 -0.01
C PRO A 524 33.49 17.22 0.96
N ILE A 525 34.71 17.30 0.43
CA ILE A 525 35.90 17.73 1.19
C ILE A 525 36.00 19.25 1.07
N LYS A 526 36.34 19.91 2.19
CA LYS A 526 36.60 21.35 2.23
C LYS A 526 37.70 21.72 1.22
N GLN A 527 37.42 22.62 0.28
CA GLN A 527 38.45 23.10 -0.64
C GLN A 527 39.38 24.09 0.06
N PRO A 528 40.70 24.02 -0.20
CA PRO A 528 41.61 25.03 0.33
C PRO A 528 41.27 26.40 -0.27
N PRO A 529 41.37 27.49 0.50
CA PRO A 529 41.10 28.83 0.00
C PRO A 529 42.12 29.22 -1.07
N ASN A 530 41.64 29.94 -2.10
CA ASN A 530 42.49 30.48 -3.14
C ASN A 530 43.46 31.55 -2.57
N LEU A 531 44.66 31.64 -3.14
CA LEU A 531 45.72 32.57 -2.71
C LEU A 531 45.26 34.04 -2.71
N PHE A 532 44.37 34.42 -3.65
CA PHE A 532 43.80 35.77 -3.77
C PHE A 532 42.38 35.90 -3.18
N SER A 533 42.04 35.06 -2.19
CA SER A 533 40.73 35.08 -1.53
C SER A 533 40.39 36.43 -0.87
N PHE A 534 41.38 37.26 -0.53
CA PHE A 534 41.13 38.61 0.01
C PHE A 534 40.48 39.57 -1.02
N LEU A 535 40.51 39.28 -2.32
CA LEU A 535 39.83 40.10 -3.34
C LEU A 535 38.34 39.74 -3.53
N SER A 536 37.91 38.54 -3.10
CA SER A 536 36.53 38.06 -3.28
C SER A 536 35.43 38.71 -2.42
N PRO A 537 35.69 39.45 -1.32
CA PRO A 537 34.63 40.14 -0.56
C PRO A 537 33.89 41.22 -1.35
N LEU A 538 34.47 41.70 -2.45
CA LEU A 538 33.85 42.63 -3.39
C LEU A 538 33.86 42.00 -4.79
N SER A 539 32.80 42.23 -5.57
CA SER A 539 32.77 41.77 -6.96
C SER A 539 33.77 42.56 -7.81
N LEU A 540 34.18 41.97 -8.93
CA LEU A 540 35.08 42.60 -9.88
C LEU A 540 34.51 43.94 -10.40
N ASP A 541 33.19 44.04 -10.56
CA ASP A 541 32.52 45.27 -10.97
C ASP A 541 32.75 46.41 -9.97
N VAL A 542 32.65 46.12 -8.66
CA VAL A 542 32.89 47.12 -7.60
C VAL A 542 34.34 47.61 -7.62
N TRP A 543 35.30 46.70 -7.87
CA TRP A 543 36.71 47.07 -8.05
C TRP A 543 36.92 48.01 -9.24
N ILE A 544 36.26 47.74 -10.38
CA ILE A 544 36.31 48.61 -11.56
C ILE A 544 35.70 49.98 -11.23
N TYR A 545 34.50 50.03 -10.63
CA TYR A 545 33.86 51.29 -10.28
C TYR A 545 34.71 52.12 -9.31
N MET A 546 35.35 51.49 -8.33
CA MET A 546 36.26 52.15 -7.40
C MET A 546 37.48 52.75 -8.12
N ALA A 547 38.08 52.02 -9.08
CA ALA A 547 39.18 52.54 -9.90
C ALA A 547 38.74 53.74 -10.77
N THR A 548 37.53 53.70 -11.34
CA THR A 548 36.99 54.82 -12.11
C THR A 548 36.67 56.04 -11.25
N ALA A 549 36.12 55.85 -10.05
CA ALA A 549 35.82 56.92 -9.10
C ALA A 549 37.10 57.59 -8.59
N TYR A 550 38.14 56.80 -8.32
CA TYR A 550 39.48 57.28 -7.97
C TYR A 550 40.03 58.25 -9.03
N LEU A 551 40.06 57.83 -10.30
CA LEU A 551 40.53 58.68 -11.40
C LEU A 551 39.68 59.94 -11.56
N GLY A 552 38.35 59.82 -11.46
CA GLY A 552 37.41 60.93 -11.57
C GLY A 552 37.63 62.00 -10.48
N VAL A 553 37.81 61.59 -9.23
CA VAL A 553 38.04 62.49 -8.10
C VAL A 553 39.41 63.16 -8.19
N SER A 554 40.46 62.45 -8.61
CA SER A 554 41.79 63.06 -8.84
C SER A 554 41.77 64.14 -9.91
N VAL A 555 41.07 63.90 -11.02
CA VAL A 555 40.91 64.90 -12.09
C VAL A 555 40.07 66.08 -11.60
N LEU A 556 38.99 65.84 -10.87
CA LEU A 556 38.15 66.90 -10.33
C LEU A 556 38.91 67.79 -9.34
N LEU A 557 39.69 67.20 -8.42
CA LEU A 557 40.54 67.95 -7.50
C LEU A 557 41.61 68.76 -8.24
N PHE A 558 42.24 68.20 -9.27
CA PHE A 558 43.21 68.91 -10.12
C PHE A 558 42.59 70.14 -10.81
N ILE A 559 41.40 69.99 -11.39
CA ILE A 559 40.69 71.09 -12.05
C ILE A 559 40.33 72.17 -11.03
N LEU A 560 39.72 71.81 -9.90
CA LEU A 560 39.28 72.76 -8.88
C LEU A 560 40.45 73.51 -8.24
N ALA A 561 41.55 72.82 -7.95
CA ALA A 561 42.73 73.44 -7.36
C ALA A 561 43.35 74.53 -8.26
N ARG A 562 43.17 74.44 -9.59
CA ARG A 562 43.65 75.46 -10.54
C ARG A 562 42.73 76.67 -10.66
N PHE A 563 41.43 76.49 -10.45
CA PHE A 563 40.46 77.59 -10.47
C PHE A 563 40.46 78.40 -9.18
N THR A 564 40.81 77.82 -8.03
CA THR A 564 40.79 78.50 -6.74
C THR A 564 42.09 79.25 -6.44
N PRO A 565 42.05 80.58 -6.23
CA PRO A 565 43.25 81.37 -5.91
C PRO A 565 43.92 80.97 -4.59
N TYR A 566 43.16 80.45 -3.63
CA TYR A 566 43.63 80.09 -2.29
C TYR A 566 44.54 78.85 -2.23
N GLU A 567 44.64 78.09 -3.32
CA GLU A 567 45.51 76.89 -3.40
C GLU A 567 46.91 77.20 -3.98
N TRP A 568 47.12 78.43 -4.45
CA TRP A 568 48.41 78.90 -4.96
C TRP A 568 49.26 79.41 -3.79
N GLN A 569 50.45 78.83 -3.61
CA GLN A 569 51.35 79.12 -2.49
C GLN A 569 52.63 79.78 -2.97
N ASN A 570 53.21 80.60 -2.10
CA ASN A 570 54.51 81.18 -2.34
C ASN A 570 55.61 80.12 -2.10
N PRO A 571 56.43 79.77 -3.10
CA PRO A 571 57.50 78.78 -2.95
C PRO A 571 58.62 79.25 -2.01
N HIS A 572 58.75 80.54 -1.73
CA HIS A 572 59.78 81.10 -0.87
C HIS A 572 59.17 81.81 0.35
N PRO A 573 59.16 81.17 1.55
CA PRO A 573 58.57 81.75 2.76
C PRO A 573 59.19 83.09 3.18
N CYS A 574 60.43 83.35 2.75
CA CYS A 574 61.23 84.51 3.14
C CYS A 574 61.00 85.75 2.25
N ASN A 575 60.26 85.65 1.13
CA ASN A 575 59.93 86.79 0.26
C ASN A 575 58.42 87.12 0.34
N PRO A 576 58.01 88.26 0.93
CA PRO A 576 56.60 88.62 1.04
C PRO A 576 55.92 88.96 -0.30
N ASN A 577 56.69 89.26 -1.37
CA ASN A 577 56.18 89.52 -2.72
C ASN A 577 56.85 88.60 -3.75
N PRO A 578 56.29 87.40 -4.02
CA PRO A 578 56.87 86.46 -4.97
C PRO A 578 56.58 86.84 -6.43
N ASP A 579 57.54 86.59 -7.32
CA ASP A 579 57.38 86.79 -8.77
C ASP A 579 56.47 85.74 -9.44
N HIS A 580 56.28 84.58 -8.79
CA HIS A 580 55.38 83.51 -9.25
C HIS A 580 54.86 82.70 -8.05
N LEU A 581 53.61 82.23 -8.16
CA LEU A 581 52.99 81.31 -7.19
C LEU A 581 53.00 79.88 -7.76
N GLU A 582 53.20 78.89 -6.90
CA GLU A 582 53.15 77.48 -7.28
C GLU A 582 51.92 76.77 -6.70
N ASN A 583 51.38 75.80 -7.45
CA ASN A 583 50.25 74.99 -7.02
C ASN A 583 50.72 73.59 -6.68
N GLN A 584 50.53 73.18 -5.42
CA GLN A 584 50.94 71.87 -4.90
C GLN A 584 50.10 70.71 -5.46
N PHE A 585 48.90 70.97 -5.99
CA PHE A 585 48.01 69.98 -6.59
C PHE A 585 48.32 69.80 -8.09
N THR A 586 49.40 69.08 -8.40
CA THR A 586 49.64 68.50 -9.73
C THR A 586 48.78 67.26 -9.94
N LEU A 587 48.54 66.82 -11.19
CA LEU A 587 47.72 65.63 -11.45
C LEU A 587 48.26 64.39 -10.71
N PHE A 588 49.59 64.23 -10.65
CA PHE A 588 50.24 63.17 -9.89
C PHE A 588 50.04 63.31 -8.38
N ASN A 589 50.13 64.53 -7.83
CA ASN A 589 49.86 64.76 -6.40
C ASN A 589 48.38 64.55 -6.05
N CYS A 590 47.44 64.86 -6.95
CA CYS A 590 46.01 64.57 -6.78
C CYS A 590 45.69 63.08 -6.86
N MET A 591 46.39 62.35 -7.74
CA MET A 591 46.34 60.88 -7.80
C MET A 591 46.92 60.26 -6.52
N TRP A 592 48.02 60.81 -6.01
CA TRP A 592 48.64 60.38 -4.76
C TRP A 592 47.75 60.67 -3.53
N PHE A 593 47.14 61.85 -3.49
CA PHE A 593 46.18 62.23 -2.45
C PHE A 593 44.95 61.31 -2.42
N ALA A 594 44.39 60.99 -3.59
CA ALA A 594 43.21 60.15 -3.68
C ALA A 594 43.50 58.68 -3.31
N ILE A 595 44.68 58.15 -3.67
CA ILE A 595 45.06 56.76 -3.32
C ILE A 595 45.46 56.65 -1.85
N GLY A 596 46.18 57.63 -1.31
CA GLY A 596 46.52 57.71 0.11
C GLY A 596 45.27 57.79 1.00
N SER A 597 44.27 58.55 0.58
CA SER A 597 42.96 58.59 1.25
C SER A 597 42.23 57.24 1.22
N LEU A 598 42.30 56.51 0.09
CA LEU A 598 41.65 55.20 -0.09
C LEU A 598 42.34 54.08 0.70
N MET A 599 43.66 54.19 0.91
CA MET A 599 44.44 53.24 1.72
C MET A 599 44.46 53.61 3.20
N GLN A 600 43.82 54.71 3.62
CA GLN A 600 43.97 55.30 4.97
C GLN A 600 45.44 55.53 5.35
N GLN A 601 46.26 55.88 4.35
CA GLN A 601 47.69 56.11 4.49
C GLN A 601 48.00 57.52 3.98
N GLY A 602 48.25 58.43 4.92
CA GLY A 602 49.03 59.64 4.68
C GLY A 602 50.17 59.69 5.69
N CYS A 603 51.25 60.37 5.35
CA CYS A 603 52.32 60.63 6.31
C CYS A 603 52.80 62.05 6.10
N ASP A 604 53.15 62.70 7.22
CA ASP A 604 53.88 63.98 7.29
C ASP A 604 55.32 63.87 6.76
N PHE A 605 55.78 62.67 6.39
CA PHE A 605 57.09 62.40 5.81
C PHE A 605 56.97 61.60 4.53
N LEU A 606 57.37 62.18 3.40
CA LEU A 606 57.42 61.50 2.10
C LEU A 606 58.78 60.79 1.93
N PRO A 607 58.83 59.47 1.68
CA PRO A 607 60.04 58.79 1.22
C PRO A 607 60.26 59.14 -0.26
N LYS A 608 61.46 59.53 -0.65
CA LYS A 608 61.81 59.98 -2.00
C LYS A 608 63.25 59.58 -2.41
N PHE A 609 63.77 58.36 -2.18
CA PHE A 609 65.20 57.90 -2.27
C PHE A 609 66.07 58.43 -3.45
N SER A 610 65.45 59.03 -4.45
CA SER A 610 66.03 59.94 -5.44
C SER A 610 66.80 61.14 -4.82
N PRO A 611 67.78 61.72 -5.54
CA PRO A 611 68.48 62.92 -5.12
C PRO A 611 67.62 64.21 -5.15
N TYR A 612 66.29 64.09 -5.11
CA TYR A 612 65.32 65.17 -4.88
C TYR A 612 64.83 65.19 -3.42
N GLU A 613 65.44 64.36 -2.53
CA GLU A 613 65.20 64.29 -1.06
C GLU A 613 66.02 65.22 -0.20
N TRP A 614 67.15 65.63 -0.74
CA TRP A 614 68.14 66.37 0.00
C TRP A 614 67.64 67.80 0.11
N ASP A 615 67.06 68.12 1.27
CA ASP A 615 66.50 69.43 1.54
C ASP A 615 67.53 70.29 2.25
N ASN A 616 67.50 71.58 1.94
CA ASN A 616 68.30 72.56 2.64
C ASN A 616 67.68 72.84 4.02
N PRO A 617 68.38 72.57 5.13
CA PRO A 617 67.87 72.85 6.48
C PRO A 617 67.58 74.35 6.71
N HIS A 618 68.11 75.23 5.85
CA HIS A 618 67.86 76.68 5.87
C HIS A 618 67.38 77.20 4.50
N PRO A 619 66.05 77.23 4.25
CA PRO A 619 65.45 77.56 2.94
C PRO A 619 65.79 78.94 2.37
N CYS A 620 66.31 79.87 3.18
CA CYS A 620 66.66 81.22 2.74
C CYS A 620 68.13 81.36 2.28
N ASN A 621 68.97 80.30 2.35
CA ASN A 621 70.34 80.30 1.82
C ASN A 621 70.40 79.57 0.47
N SER A 622 70.86 80.24 -0.59
CA SER A 622 70.85 79.69 -1.94
C SER A 622 71.92 78.62 -2.20
N ASP A 623 73.01 78.61 -1.41
CA ASP A 623 74.10 77.62 -1.50
C ASP A 623 74.42 77.05 -0.09
N PRO A 624 73.81 75.93 0.33
CA PRO A 624 74.16 75.26 1.57
C PRO A 624 75.37 74.32 1.40
N ASP A 625 76.32 74.36 2.35
CA ASP A 625 77.49 73.46 2.37
C ASP A 625 77.13 72.00 2.71
N VAL A 626 75.95 71.76 3.31
CA VAL A 626 75.46 70.44 3.72
C VAL A 626 73.96 70.35 3.44
N LEU A 627 73.56 69.32 2.71
CA LEU A 627 72.16 68.92 2.57
C LEU A 627 71.87 67.81 3.58
N GLU A 628 70.69 67.83 4.20
CA GLU A 628 70.29 66.78 5.16
C GLU A 628 69.21 65.88 4.56
N ASN A 629 69.36 64.57 4.77
CA ASN A 629 68.30 63.61 4.48
C ASN A 629 67.47 63.41 5.75
N GLN A 630 66.16 63.62 5.65
CA GLN A 630 65.23 63.47 6.78
C GLN A 630 65.00 61.99 7.17
N PHE A 631 65.38 61.01 6.33
CA PHE A 631 65.24 59.58 6.59
C PHE A 631 66.51 58.96 7.22
N THR A 632 66.64 59.04 8.54
CA THR A 632 67.56 58.19 9.33
C THR A 632 66.94 56.80 9.58
N LEU A 633 67.71 55.77 9.97
CA LEU A 633 67.17 54.45 10.30
C LEU A 633 66.02 54.53 11.33
N LEU A 634 66.17 55.41 12.31
CA LEU A 634 65.18 55.67 13.35
C LEU A 634 63.91 56.34 12.79
N ASN A 635 64.05 57.29 11.87
CA ASN A 635 62.93 57.93 11.17
C ASN A 635 62.26 56.99 10.15
N SER A 636 63.01 56.05 9.54
CA SER A 636 62.46 55.02 8.66
C SER A 636 61.63 53.99 9.43
N LEU A 637 62.10 53.60 10.63
CA LEU A 637 61.32 52.79 11.57
C LEU A 637 60.08 53.54 12.04
N TRP A 638 60.23 54.83 12.39
CA TRP A 638 59.11 55.69 12.76
C TRP A 638 58.09 55.84 11.61
N PHE A 639 58.55 55.96 10.37
CA PHE A 639 57.70 55.96 9.17
C PHE A 639 56.95 54.64 8.97
N THR A 640 57.61 53.50 9.17
CA THR A 640 56.95 52.17 9.13
C THR A 640 55.94 51.98 10.26
N ILE A 641 56.17 52.58 11.43
CA ILE A 641 55.23 52.54 12.56
C ILE A 641 54.08 53.54 12.35
N GLY A 642 54.35 54.73 11.81
CA GLY A 642 53.34 55.74 11.49
C GLY A 642 52.37 55.30 10.39
N SER A 643 52.88 54.60 9.37
CA SER A 643 52.05 53.96 8.33
C SER A 643 51.19 52.81 8.86
N LEU A 644 51.65 52.10 9.91
CA LEU A 644 50.85 51.10 10.64
C LEU A 644 49.72 51.75 11.47
N MET A 645 49.92 52.99 11.94
CA MET A 645 49.00 53.74 12.81
C MET A 645 47.93 54.56 12.08
N GLN A 646 47.78 54.42 10.76
CA GLN A 646 46.71 55.05 9.94
C GLN A 646 46.56 56.57 10.13
N GLN A 647 47.66 57.33 10.03
CA GLN A 647 47.63 58.79 10.11
C GLN A 647 47.48 59.47 8.72
N GLY A 648 47.07 60.75 8.71
CA GLY A 648 46.59 61.49 7.54
C GLY A 648 47.69 62.11 6.65
N SER A 649 47.28 62.75 5.53
CA SER A 649 48.19 63.28 4.50
C SER A 649 48.72 64.70 4.79
N ASP A 650 49.99 64.94 4.46
CA ASP A 650 50.70 66.24 4.57
C ASP A 650 50.06 67.37 3.71
N ILE A 651 49.48 67.02 2.55
CA ILE A 651 48.85 68.00 1.64
C ILE A 651 47.37 68.16 1.99
N ALA A 652 47.03 69.20 2.75
CA ALA A 652 45.65 69.54 3.06
C ALA A 652 45.08 70.62 2.10
N PRO A 653 43.90 70.41 1.50
CA PRO A 653 43.24 71.45 0.69
C PRO A 653 42.90 72.67 1.53
N LYS A 654 43.22 73.87 1.03
CA LYS A 654 42.99 75.15 1.72
C LYS A 654 41.66 75.79 1.32
N ALA A 655 41.26 75.68 0.06
CA ALA A 655 40.01 76.26 -0.45
C ALA A 655 38.78 75.47 0.02
N VAL A 656 37.64 76.16 0.16
CA VAL A 656 36.39 75.54 0.63
C VAL A 656 35.85 74.51 -0.37
N SER A 657 36.00 74.75 -1.68
CA SER A 657 35.53 73.84 -2.73
C SER A 657 36.33 72.54 -2.79
N THR A 658 37.66 72.60 -2.68
CA THR A 658 38.55 71.43 -2.64
C THR A 658 38.36 70.65 -1.33
N ARG A 659 38.12 71.32 -0.20
CA ARG A 659 37.72 70.69 1.07
C ARG A 659 36.40 69.94 0.99
N MET A 660 35.41 70.45 0.26
CA MET A 660 34.12 69.77 0.09
C MET A 660 34.27 68.48 -0.73
N VAL A 661 35.05 68.51 -1.82
CA VAL A 661 35.33 67.32 -2.63
C VAL A 661 36.15 66.29 -1.85
N ALA A 662 37.20 66.73 -1.14
CA ALA A 662 37.99 65.87 -0.27
C ALA A 662 37.16 65.27 0.87
N GLY A 663 36.29 66.05 1.51
CA GLY A 663 35.38 65.57 2.56
C GLY A 663 34.39 64.50 2.07
N MET A 664 33.82 64.69 0.88
CA MET A 664 32.95 63.67 0.27
C MET A 664 33.71 62.41 -0.15
N TRP A 665 34.94 62.56 -0.64
CA TRP A 665 35.82 61.43 -0.93
C TRP A 665 36.20 60.63 0.33
N TRP A 666 36.51 61.33 1.43
CA TRP A 666 36.78 60.69 2.73
C TRP A 666 35.56 59.95 3.27
N PHE A 667 34.37 60.52 3.13
CA PHE A 667 33.13 59.82 3.53
C PHE A 667 32.88 58.56 2.69
N PHE A 668 33.07 58.64 1.36
CA PHE A 668 32.94 57.50 0.46
C PHE A 668 33.95 56.38 0.78
N THR A 669 35.23 56.74 0.93
CA THR A 669 36.30 55.77 1.26
C THR A 669 36.08 55.11 2.63
N LEU A 670 35.61 55.86 3.63
CA LEU A 670 35.27 55.30 4.96
C LEU A 670 34.18 54.22 4.86
N ILE A 671 33.11 54.47 4.10
CA ILE A 671 32.03 53.48 3.89
C ILE A 671 32.58 52.23 3.17
N MET A 672 33.35 52.43 2.11
CA MET A 672 33.87 51.33 1.30
C MET A 672 34.82 50.43 2.10
N ILE A 673 35.74 51.01 2.88
CA ILE A 673 36.67 50.24 3.72
C ILE A 673 35.92 49.50 4.83
N SER A 674 34.96 50.16 5.49
CA SER A 674 34.14 49.53 6.53
C SER A 674 33.30 48.37 5.98
N SER A 675 32.76 48.50 4.77
CA SER A 675 32.04 47.41 4.11
C SER A 675 32.97 46.27 3.68
N TYR A 676 34.17 46.58 3.20
CA TYR A 676 35.16 45.58 2.84
C TYR A 676 35.63 44.77 4.07
N THR A 677 35.96 45.44 5.18
CA THR A 677 36.40 44.76 6.41
C THR A 677 35.29 43.88 7.00
N ALA A 678 34.04 44.36 6.97
CA ALA A 678 32.87 43.57 7.40
C ALA A 678 32.65 42.33 6.53
N ASN A 679 32.69 42.47 5.20
CA ASN A 679 32.48 41.35 4.28
C ASN A 679 33.65 40.36 4.30
N LEU A 680 34.89 40.84 4.45
CA LEU A 680 36.07 39.99 4.58
C LEU A 680 35.98 39.14 5.86
N ALA A 681 35.59 39.73 6.99
CA ALA A 681 35.38 39.00 8.24
C ALA A 681 34.27 37.94 8.11
N ALA A 682 33.16 38.27 7.44
CA ALA A 682 32.08 37.32 7.17
C ALA A 682 32.51 36.19 6.22
N PHE A 683 33.32 36.51 5.21
CA PHE A 683 33.82 35.53 4.25
C PHE A 683 34.81 34.54 4.88
N LEU A 684 35.72 35.04 5.72
CA LEU A 684 36.72 34.21 6.41
C LEU A 684 36.12 33.30 7.49
N THR A 685 34.92 33.62 7.99
CA THR A 685 34.22 32.81 9.00
C THR A 685 33.33 31.71 8.41
N VAL A 686 32.97 31.80 7.11
CA VAL A 686 32.09 30.82 6.44
C VAL A 686 32.89 29.99 5.44
N GLU A 687 33.37 28.83 5.86
CA GLU A 687 33.93 27.81 4.97
C GLU A 687 32.79 27.11 4.20
N ARG A 688 32.61 27.44 2.91
CA ARG A 688 31.60 26.76 2.07
C ARG A 688 32.11 25.38 1.64
N MET A 689 31.31 24.35 1.88
CA MET A 689 31.48 23.04 1.26
C MET A 689 30.79 23.07 -0.11
N ASP A 690 31.54 22.81 -1.18
CA ASP A 690 31.00 22.75 -2.54
C ASP A 690 30.60 21.29 -2.86
N SER A 691 29.32 21.04 -3.11
CA SER A 691 28.82 19.71 -3.47
C SER A 691 28.69 19.59 -5.00
N PRO A 692 29.32 18.59 -5.64
CA PRO A 692 29.24 18.45 -7.09
C PRO A 692 27.86 17.98 -7.58
N ILE A 693 27.00 17.48 -6.69
CA ILE A 693 25.65 16.99 -6.98
C ILE A 693 24.70 17.38 -5.85
N GLU A 694 23.49 17.84 -6.19
CA GLU A 694 22.42 18.11 -5.22
C GLU A 694 21.17 17.27 -5.51
N SER A 695 20.96 16.91 -6.79
CA SER A 695 19.78 16.19 -7.26
C SER A 695 20.12 15.01 -8.18
N ALA A 696 19.13 14.13 -8.40
CA ALA A 696 19.25 13.06 -9.41
C ALA A 696 19.30 13.61 -10.84
N ASP A 697 18.71 14.78 -11.11
CA ASP A 697 18.78 15.43 -12.43
C ASP A 697 20.21 15.83 -12.78
N ASP A 698 20.99 16.29 -11.78
CA ASP A 698 22.40 16.63 -11.99
C ASP A 698 23.19 15.40 -12.41
N LEU A 699 22.96 14.26 -11.77
CA LEU A 699 23.54 12.97 -12.15
C LEU A 699 23.17 12.56 -13.58
N ALA A 700 21.94 12.80 -14.01
CA ALA A 700 21.46 12.46 -15.36
C ALA A 700 22.04 13.36 -16.47
N LYS A 701 22.35 14.63 -16.15
CA LYS A 701 22.94 15.60 -17.09
C LYS A 701 24.43 15.37 -17.33
N GLN A 702 25.14 14.88 -16.32
CA GLN A 702 26.58 14.65 -16.35
C GLN A 702 26.96 13.17 -16.60
N THR A 703 28.21 12.92 -16.99
CA THR A 703 28.74 11.56 -17.26
C THR A 703 30.02 11.22 -16.49
N LYS A 704 30.56 12.17 -15.71
CA LYS A 704 31.81 12.03 -14.96
C LYS A 704 31.67 11.10 -13.75
N ILE A 705 30.58 11.26 -12.99
CA ILE A 705 30.20 10.44 -11.85
C ILE A 705 29.32 9.32 -12.37
N LYS A 706 29.80 8.08 -12.26
CA LYS A 706 29.02 6.90 -12.58
C LYS A 706 28.02 6.62 -11.46
N TYR A 707 26.87 6.05 -11.78
CA TYR A 707 25.90 5.67 -10.77
C TYR A 707 25.25 4.34 -11.12
N GLY A 708 24.82 3.61 -10.09
CA GLY A 708 24.23 2.28 -10.23
C GLY A 708 23.41 1.89 -9.01
N ALA A 709 22.71 0.76 -9.13
CA ALA A 709 21.85 0.19 -8.09
C ALA A 709 22.13 -1.31 -7.91
N LEU A 710 21.45 -1.93 -6.94
CA LEU A 710 21.47 -3.38 -6.74
C LEU A 710 20.87 -4.12 -7.96
N ARG A 711 21.58 -5.12 -8.48
CA ARG A 711 21.11 -5.94 -9.60
C ARG A 711 19.86 -6.75 -9.20
N GLY A 712 18.79 -6.65 -9.98
CA GLY A 712 17.53 -7.37 -9.70
C GLY A 712 16.76 -6.83 -8.49
N GLY A 713 17.18 -5.70 -7.90
CA GLY A 713 16.47 -5.05 -6.82
C GLY A 713 15.27 -4.23 -7.30
N SER A 714 14.38 -3.87 -6.36
CA SER A 714 13.21 -3.01 -6.61
C SER A 714 13.61 -1.62 -7.14
N THR A 715 14.75 -1.07 -6.69
CA THR A 715 15.31 0.19 -7.20
C THR A 715 15.70 0.11 -8.67
N ALA A 716 16.33 -0.98 -9.12
CA ALA A 716 16.68 -1.16 -10.52
C ALA A 716 15.43 -1.33 -11.39
N ALA A 717 14.45 -2.13 -10.94
CA ALA A 717 13.16 -2.27 -11.62
C ALA A 717 12.42 -0.93 -11.71
N PHE A 718 12.45 -0.09 -10.68
CA PHE A 718 11.85 1.24 -10.68
C PHE A 718 12.38 2.12 -11.82
N PHE A 719 13.71 2.21 -12.00
CA PHE A 719 14.28 3.03 -13.08
C PHE A 719 13.99 2.45 -14.47
N ARG A 720 13.95 1.12 -14.60
CA ARG A 720 13.62 0.43 -15.86
C ARG A 720 12.18 0.67 -16.29
N ASP A 721 11.24 0.52 -15.36
CA ASP A 721 9.80 0.60 -15.62
C ASP A 721 9.24 2.04 -15.43
N SER A 722 10.10 3.04 -15.20
CA SER A 722 9.69 4.43 -14.99
C SER A 722 9.22 5.12 -16.27
N ASN A 723 8.19 5.96 -16.15
CA ASN A 723 7.70 6.83 -17.22
C ASN A 723 8.32 8.24 -17.20
N PHE A 724 9.19 8.56 -16.24
CA PHE A 724 9.80 9.88 -16.14
C PHE A 724 11.07 9.98 -17.00
N SER A 725 11.16 11.03 -17.82
CA SER A 725 12.23 11.15 -18.84
C SER A 725 13.64 11.17 -18.25
N THR A 726 13.86 11.83 -17.10
CA THR A 726 15.15 11.79 -16.39
C THR A 726 15.50 10.35 -15.99
N TYR A 727 14.56 9.60 -15.41
CA TYR A 727 14.80 8.26 -14.89
C TYR A 727 15.01 7.22 -16.01
N GLN A 728 14.30 7.37 -17.14
CA GLN A 728 14.56 6.58 -18.35
C GLN A 728 15.95 6.83 -18.92
N ARG A 729 16.40 8.09 -18.92
CA ARG A 729 17.77 8.45 -19.32
C ARG A 729 18.80 7.86 -18.36
N MET A 730 18.56 7.91 -17.05
CA MET A 730 19.41 7.28 -16.05
C MET A 730 19.47 5.75 -16.23
N TRP A 731 18.34 5.09 -16.53
CA TRP A 731 18.31 3.66 -16.82
C TRP A 731 19.13 3.31 -18.06
N SER A 732 18.91 4.04 -19.16
CA SER A 732 19.65 3.86 -20.41
C SER A 732 21.15 4.05 -20.22
N PHE A 733 21.55 5.01 -19.37
CA PHE A 733 22.94 5.19 -18.95
C PHE A 733 23.43 3.96 -18.17
N MET A 734 22.73 3.54 -17.11
CA MET A 734 23.13 2.39 -16.29
C MET A 734 23.27 1.09 -17.11
N GLU A 735 22.40 0.87 -18.09
CA GLU A 735 22.42 -0.31 -18.96
C GLU A 735 23.55 -0.26 -20.00
N SER A 736 23.87 0.92 -20.54
CA SER A 736 24.92 1.09 -21.56
C SER A 736 26.35 1.08 -21.01
N GLN A 737 26.55 1.33 -19.71
CA GLN A 737 27.90 1.43 -19.13
C GLN A 737 28.63 0.08 -19.06
N ARG A 738 29.90 0.08 -19.52
CA ARG A 738 30.88 -1.00 -19.34
C ARG A 738 32.14 -0.44 -18.68
N PRO A 739 32.65 -1.00 -17.56
CA PRO A 739 32.15 -2.14 -16.79
C PRO A 739 30.81 -1.85 -16.09
N SER A 740 30.09 -2.91 -15.70
CA SER A 740 28.74 -2.80 -15.12
C SER A 740 28.73 -1.89 -13.88
N VAL A 741 27.75 -0.99 -13.83
CA VAL A 741 27.49 -0.13 -12.67
C VAL A 741 26.64 -0.83 -11.62
N PHE A 742 25.92 -1.89 -11.96
CA PHE A 742 25.12 -2.65 -11.00
C PHE A 742 26.00 -3.50 -10.09
N THR A 743 25.63 -3.57 -8.80
CA THR A 743 26.30 -4.40 -7.79
C THR A 743 25.47 -5.63 -7.43
N ALA A 744 26.11 -6.67 -6.88
CA ALA A 744 25.44 -7.88 -6.44
C ALA A 744 24.84 -7.75 -5.03
N SER A 745 25.40 -6.88 -4.19
CA SER A 745 24.90 -6.59 -2.84
C SER A 745 24.96 -5.09 -2.51
N ASN A 746 24.19 -4.68 -1.49
CA ASN A 746 24.25 -3.31 -0.97
C ASN A 746 25.61 -3.00 -0.35
N VAL A 747 26.24 -3.97 0.32
CA VAL A 747 27.57 -3.82 0.94
C VAL A 747 28.64 -3.52 -0.13
N GLU A 748 28.62 -4.26 -1.24
CA GLU A 748 29.50 -3.99 -2.39
C GLU A 748 29.29 -2.59 -2.96
N GLY A 749 28.04 -2.12 -3.05
CA GLY A 749 27.70 -0.77 -3.48
C GLY A 749 28.30 0.32 -2.60
N VAL A 750 28.16 0.18 -1.28
CA VAL A 750 28.75 1.10 -0.29
C VAL A 750 30.28 1.12 -0.41
N GLU A 751 30.92 -0.05 -0.47
CA GLU A 751 32.38 -0.12 -0.62
C GLU A 751 32.86 0.53 -1.92
N ARG A 752 32.11 0.38 -3.02
CA ARG A 752 32.44 0.97 -4.31
C ARG A 752 32.38 2.50 -4.27
N VAL A 753 31.44 3.09 -3.53
CA VAL A 753 31.38 4.56 -3.33
C VAL A 753 32.60 5.05 -2.54
N VAL A 754 32.96 4.34 -1.47
CA VAL A 754 34.13 4.68 -0.64
C VAL A 754 35.42 4.61 -1.46
N LYS A 755 35.64 3.48 -2.16
CA LYS A 755 36.82 3.24 -3.02
C LYS A 755 36.87 4.19 -4.23
N GLY A 756 35.71 4.59 -4.75
CA GLY A 756 35.57 5.44 -5.93
C GLY A 756 35.99 6.89 -5.73
N LYS A 757 36.24 7.36 -4.50
CA LYS A 757 36.71 8.73 -4.18
C LYS A 757 35.93 9.84 -4.93
N GLY A 758 34.60 9.71 -5.03
CA GLY A 758 33.74 10.69 -5.71
C GLY A 758 33.51 10.44 -7.21
N SER A 759 34.00 9.35 -7.78
CA SER A 759 33.70 8.97 -9.18
C SER A 759 32.46 8.08 -9.33
N TYR A 760 31.88 7.62 -8.21
CA TYR A 760 30.73 6.72 -8.20
C TYR A 760 29.72 7.10 -7.12
N ALA A 761 28.42 7.09 -7.47
CA ALA A 761 27.29 7.26 -6.56
C ALA A 761 26.42 5.99 -6.56
N PHE A 762 25.83 5.64 -5.42
CA PHE A 762 25.03 4.42 -5.30
C PHE A 762 23.58 4.76 -4.96
N LEU A 763 22.65 4.23 -5.76
CA LEU A 763 21.21 4.39 -5.59
C LEU A 763 20.69 3.26 -4.71
N MET A 764 20.22 3.62 -3.52
CA MET A 764 19.73 2.68 -2.53
C MET A 764 18.64 3.32 -1.66
N GLU A 765 17.95 2.51 -0.86
CA GLU A 765 16.86 2.99 -0.02
C GLU A 765 17.37 3.86 1.13
N SER A 766 16.63 4.94 1.44
CA SER A 766 17.03 5.98 2.40
C SER A 766 17.28 5.45 3.81
N THR A 767 16.52 4.45 4.25
CA THR A 767 16.71 3.76 5.53
C THR A 767 18.05 3.05 5.62
N SER A 768 18.46 2.39 4.54
CA SER A 768 19.75 1.72 4.45
C SER A 768 20.90 2.75 4.37
N ILE A 769 20.68 3.90 3.73
CA ILE A 769 21.64 5.02 3.71
C ILE A 769 21.84 5.60 5.11
N GLU A 770 20.75 5.90 5.82
CA GLU A 770 20.78 6.40 7.20
C GLU A 770 21.59 5.47 8.10
N TYR A 771 21.41 4.15 7.94
CA TYR A 771 22.16 3.14 8.68
C TYR A 771 23.67 3.17 8.40
N VAL A 772 24.05 3.35 7.13
CA VAL A 772 25.46 3.36 6.70
C VAL A 772 26.16 4.66 7.12
N ILE A 773 25.50 5.81 7.00
CA ILE A 773 26.07 7.13 7.35
C ILE A 773 26.36 7.23 8.85
N GLU A 774 25.52 6.66 9.70
CA GLU A 774 25.73 6.63 11.16
C GLU A 774 27.01 5.85 11.56
N ARG A 775 27.55 5.03 10.66
CA ARG A 775 28.76 4.21 10.86
C ARG A 775 29.97 4.69 10.06
N ASN A 776 29.74 5.27 8.88
CA ASN A 776 30.80 5.73 8.00
C ASN A 776 30.65 7.22 7.70
N CYS A 777 31.48 8.02 8.36
CA CYS A 777 31.41 9.48 8.32
C CYS A 777 31.96 10.09 7.02
N GLU A 778 32.59 9.29 6.16
CA GLU A 778 32.99 9.71 4.81
C GLU A 778 31.82 9.79 3.84
N LEU A 779 30.65 9.29 4.21
CA LEU A 779 29.49 9.18 3.33
C LEU A 779 28.39 10.15 3.75
N THR A 780 27.62 10.62 2.77
CA THR A 780 26.47 11.50 2.95
C THR A 780 25.35 11.12 1.99
N GLN A 781 24.12 11.38 2.42
CA GLN A 781 22.95 11.30 1.57
C GLN A 781 22.87 12.58 0.74
N VAL A 782 22.65 12.44 -0.56
CA VAL A 782 22.48 13.57 -1.48
C VAL A 782 21.04 13.63 -1.96
N GLY A 783 20.45 14.82 -1.88
CA GLY A 783 19.08 15.08 -2.31
C GLY A 783 18.00 14.48 -1.39
N GLY A 784 16.75 14.62 -1.83
CA GLY A 784 15.59 14.06 -1.15
C GLY A 784 15.35 12.58 -1.50
N MET A 785 14.16 12.10 -1.14
CA MET A 785 13.64 10.81 -1.61
C MET A 785 13.07 10.98 -3.02
N LEU A 786 13.50 10.15 -3.96
CA LEU A 786 13.07 10.20 -5.37
C LEU A 786 11.66 9.62 -5.59
N ASP A 787 11.20 8.82 -4.64
CA ASP A 787 9.87 8.21 -4.60
C ASP A 787 9.39 8.08 -3.14
N SER A 788 8.14 7.63 -2.97
CA SER A 788 7.55 7.31 -1.68
C SER A 788 7.16 5.84 -1.67
N LYS A 789 7.83 5.06 -0.83
CA LYS A 789 7.69 3.61 -0.68
C LYS A 789 7.57 3.24 0.80
N GLY A 790 7.20 2.00 1.06
CA GLY A 790 7.20 1.45 2.40
C GLY A 790 7.58 -0.01 2.43
N TYR A 791 8.14 -0.45 3.57
CA TYR A 791 8.25 -1.86 3.89
C TYR A 791 6.98 -2.33 4.58
N GLY A 792 6.47 -3.47 4.13
CA GLY A 792 5.32 -4.15 4.71
C GLY A 792 5.65 -5.60 5.03
N ILE A 793 4.85 -6.22 5.88
CA ILE A 793 4.90 -7.66 6.10
C ILE A 793 4.07 -8.31 5.00
N ALA A 794 4.66 -9.23 4.25
CA ALA A 794 3.94 -9.99 3.23
C ALA A 794 3.36 -11.27 3.80
N MET A 795 2.19 -11.65 3.32
CA MET A 795 1.45 -12.86 3.69
C MET A 795 0.89 -13.54 2.43
N PRO A 796 0.59 -14.84 2.47
CA PRO A 796 -0.11 -15.51 1.39
C PRO A 796 -1.39 -14.75 1.00
N PRO A 797 -1.80 -14.81 -0.27
CA PRO A 797 -2.99 -14.10 -0.75
C PRO A 797 -4.24 -14.54 0.03
N ASN A 798 -5.10 -13.58 0.35
CA ASN A 798 -6.32 -13.72 1.15
C ASN A 798 -6.09 -14.24 2.59
N SER A 799 -4.92 -13.96 3.18
CA SER A 799 -4.62 -14.41 4.55
C SER A 799 -5.59 -13.79 5.58
N PRO A 800 -6.26 -14.60 6.43
CA PRO A 800 -7.20 -14.10 7.44
C PRO A 800 -6.50 -13.31 8.55
N PHE A 801 -5.19 -13.47 8.71
CA PHE A 801 -4.40 -12.83 9.76
C PHE A 801 -3.98 -11.39 9.43
N ARG A 802 -4.15 -10.97 8.16
CA ARG A 802 -3.70 -9.66 7.66
C ARG A 802 -4.25 -8.50 8.47
N THR A 803 -5.53 -8.53 8.77
CA THR A 803 -6.24 -7.46 9.49
C THR A 803 -5.76 -7.33 10.93
N ALA A 804 -5.61 -8.44 11.65
CA ALA A 804 -5.12 -8.46 13.03
C ALA A 804 -3.65 -7.97 13.15
N ILE A 805 -2.77 -8.46 12.26
CA ILE A 805 -1.37 -8.03 12.24
C ILE A 805 -1.26 -6.57 11.82
N SER A 806 -1.99 -6.14 10.79
CA SER A 806 -1.99 -4.74 10.35
C SER A 806 -2.53 -3.79 11.43
N GLY A 807 -3.60 -4.17 12.14
CA GLY A 807 -4.12 -3.41 13.28
C GLY A 807 -3.10 -3.31 14.42
N THR A 808 -2.32 -4.37 14.65
CA THR A 808 -1.24 -4.37 15.65
C THR A 808 -0.08 -3.45 15.23
N ILE A 809 0.29 -3.42 13.95
CA ILE A 809 1.32 -2.49 13.44
C ILE A 809 0.89 -1.04 13.67
N LEU A 810 -0.36 -0.71 13.36
CA LEU A 810 -0.93 0.62 13.61
C LEU A 810 -0.87 0.98 15.09
N LYS A 811 -1.25 0.05 15.98
CA LYS A 811 -1.13 0.24 17.43
C LYS A 811 0.32 0.49 17.87
N LEU A 812 1.29 -0.27 17.34
CA LEU A 812 2.72 -0.06 17.64
C LEU A 812 3.23 1.29 17.13
N GLN A 813 2.64 1.80 16.04
CA GLN A 813 2.93 3.12 15.50
C GLN A 813 2.35 4.24 16.37
N GLU A 814 1.10 4.11 16.81
CA GLU A 814 0.42 5.04 17.73
C GLU A 814 1.13 5.12 19.09
N GLU A 815 1.59 3.98 19.62
CA GLU A 815 2.38 3.90 20.86
C GLU A 815 3.82 4.45 20.70
N GLY A 816 4.25 4.77 19.47
CA GLY A 816 5.62 5.23 19.19
C GLY A 816 6.70 4.15 19.29
N LYS A 817 6.33 2.88 19.51
CA LYS A 817 7.28 1.76 19.63
C LYS A 817 8.11 1.53 18.38
N LEU A 818 7.52 1.68 17.19
CA LEU A 818 8.25 1.55 15.93
C LEU A 818 9.40 2.56 15.82
N HIS A 819 9.20 3.79 16.33
CA HIS A 819 10.26 4.80 16.39
C HIS A 819 11.34 4.42 17.40
N ILE A 820 10.96 3.93 18.58
CA ILE A 820 11.91 3.48 19.62
C ILE A 820 12.82 2.37 19.06
N LEU A 821 12.23 1.38 18.39
CA LEU A 821 12.98 0.30 17.73
C LEU A 821 13.88 0.83 16.63
N LYS A 822 13.43 1.80 15.82
CA LYS A 822 14.25 2.41 14.77
C LYS A 822 15.47 3.11 15.38
N THR A 823 15.28 3.93 16.40
CA THR A 823 16.39 4.65 17.09
C THR A 823 17.42 3.66 17.64
N ARG A 824 16.96 2.60 18.30
CA ARG A 824 17.82 1.54 18.85
C ARG A 824 18.73 0.91 17.79
N TRP A 825 18.17 0.47 16.67
CA TRP A 825 18.92 -0.28 15.66
C TRP A 825 19.75 0.59 14.72
N TRP A 826 19.34 1.83 14.46
CA TRP A 826 20.10 2.75 13.62
C TRP A 826 21.20 3.49 14.38
N LYS A 827 20.89 4.04 15.56
CA LYS A 827 21.74 5.00 16.28
C LYS A 827 22.44 4.46 17.53
N GLU A 828 21.95 3.38 18.15
CA GLU A 828 22.52 2.91 19.44
C GLU A 828 23.32 1.60 19.29
N LYS A 829 22.81 0.64 18.51
CA LYS A 829 23.41 -0.70 18.39
C LYS A 829 24.44 -0.77 17.25
N ARG A 830 25.37 -1.73 17.36
CA ARG A 830 26.33 -2.11 16.30
C ARG A 830 27.09 -0.89 15.71
N GLY A 831 27.60 -0.02 16.57
CA GLY A 831 28.40 1.16 16.15
C GLY A 831 27.60 2.30 15.53
N GLY A 832 26.27 2.34 15.69
CA GLY A 832 25.46 3.52 15.35
C GLY A 832 25.84 4.73 16.21
N GLY A 833 25.72 5.93 15.66
CA GLY A 833 26.07 7.17 16.36
C GLY A 833 27.56 7.48 16.41
N ALA A 834 28.42 6.72 15.72
CA ALA A 834 29.87 6.96 15.69
C ALA A 834 30.23 8.32 15.07
N CYS A 835 29.41 8.83 14.15
CA CYS A 835 29.66 10.07 13.42
C CYS A 835 29.13 11.35 14.09
N ARG A 836 28.68 11.27 15.36
CA ARG A 836 28.03 12.38 16.08
C ARG A 836 29.01 13.43 16.62
N ASP A 837 30.29 13.07 16.80
CA ASP A 837 31.31 13.91 17.43
C ASP A 837 31.99 14.95 16.50
N ASP A 838 31.83 14.84 15.18
CA ASP A 838 32.43 15.80 14.24
C ASP A 838 31.57 17.06 14.04
N THR A 839 30.26 16.97 14.22
CA THR A 839 29.33 18.11 14.03
C THR A 839 29.39 19.11 15.19
N THR A 840 29.54 18.65 16.44
CA THR A 840 29.60 19.53 17.62
C THR A 840 30.96 20.17 17.84
N LYS A 841 32.06 19.55 17.39
CA LYS A 841 33.40 20.16 17.46
C LYS A 841 33.63 21.24 16.39
N THR A 842 32.94 21.17 15.25
CA THR A 842 33.13 22.12 14.15
C THR A 842 32.16 23.30 14.15
N SER A 843 31.05 23.25 14.90
CA SER A 843 30.03 24.30 14.87
C SER A 843 30.22 25.44 15.88
N SER A 844 31.17 25.37 16.82
CA SER A 844 31.29 26.38 17.88
C SER A 844 32.70 26.91 18.16
N THR A 845 33.74 26.42 17.47
CA THR A 845 35.08 27.01 17.54
C THR A 845 35.42 27.55 16.16
N ALA A 846 35.51 28.87 16.03
CA ALA A 846 36.06 29.51 14.84
C ALA A 846 37.43 28.89 14.55
N ASN A 847 37.63 28.34 13.35
CA ASN A 847 38.93 27.83 12.94
C ASN A 847 39.95 28.97 12.97
N GLU A 848 41.16 28.69 13.45
CA GLU A 848 42.25 29.65 13.47
C GLU A 848 42.60 30.12 12.04
N LEU A 849 42.85 31.42 11.88
CA LEU A 849 43.22 31.99 10.58
C LEU A 849 44.62 31.48 10.17
N GLY A 850 44.66 30.50 9.25
CA GLY A 850 45.92 29.96 8.76
C GLY A 850 46.67 30.90 7.80
N LEU A 851 47.99 30.72 7.70
CA LEU A 851 48.85 31.47 6.74
C LEU A 851 48.35 31.34 5.28
N ALA A 852 47.70 30.21 4.93
CA ALA A 852 47.12 30.00 3.60
C ALA A 852 46.04 31.05 3.24
N ASN A 853 45.31 31.58 4.22
CA ASN A 853 44.23 32.56 3.99
C ASN A 853 44.80 33.97 3.71
N VAL A 854 45.97 34.27 4.25
CA VAL A 854 46.61 35.61 4.17
C VAL A 854 47.85 35.59 3.26
N GLY A 855 48.24 34.43 2.75
CA GLY A 855 49.47 34.24 1.96
C GLY A 855 49.58 35.13 0.73
N GLY A 856 48.47 35.41 0.04
CA GLY A 856 48.47 36.30 -1.12
C GLY A 856 48.86 37.74 -0.81
N VAL A 857 48.58 38.23 0.41
CA VAL A 857 48.96 39.58 0.83
C VAL A 857 50.49 39.70 0.92
N PHE A 858 51.17 38.67 1.43
CA PHE A 858 52.64 38.62 1.49
C PHE A 858 53.29 38.57 0.10
N VAL A 859 52.66 37.87 -0.85
CA VAL A 859 53.14 37.82 -2.25
C VAL A 859 53.07 39.20 -2.90
N VAL A 860 51.96 39.94 -2.70
CA VAL A 860 51.81 41.31 -3.21
C VAL A 860 52.84 42.25 -2.59
N LEU A 861 53.09 42.14 -1.28
CA LEU A 861 54.10 42.93 -0.58
C LEU A 861 55.52 42.71 -1.15
N MET A 862 55.95 41.44 -1.27
CA MET A 862 57.27 41.11 -1.81
C MET A 862 57.42 41.55 -3.28
N GLY A 863 56.36 41.37 -4.09
CA GLY A 863 56.34 41.85 -5.47
C GLY A 863 56.47 43.37 -5.56
N GLY A 864 55.74 44.10 -4.72
CA GLY A 864 55.81 45.57 -4.63
C GLY A 864 57.19 46.08 -4.24
N MET A 865 57.82 45.47 -3.23
CA MET A 865 59.21 45.80 -2.84
C MET A 865 60.19 45.56 -3.98
N GLY A 866 60.06 44.44 -4.71
CA GLY A 866 60.91 44.13 -5.87
C GLY A 866 60.79 45.17 -6.98
N VAL A 867 59.56 45.57 -7.34
CA VAL A 867 59.32 46.61 -8.35
C VAL A 867 59.90 47.96 -7.91
N ALA A 868 59.73 48.33 -6.64
CA ALA A 868 60.29 49.57 -6.09
C ALA A 868 61.83 49.60 -6.19
N CYS A 869 62.51 48.49 -5.87
CA CYS A 869 63.96 48.39 -6.04
C CYS A 869 64.40 48.57 -7.50
N VAL A 870 63.68 47.97 -8.45
CA VAL A 870 63.97 48.12 -9.89
C VAL A 870 63.80 49.58 -10.34
N ILE A 871 62.72 50.24 -9.91
CA ILE A 871 62.49 51.66 -10.21
C ILE A 871 63.61 52.52 -9.64
N ALA A 872 64.02 52.30 -8.39
CA ALA A 872 65.10 53.05 -7.76
C ALA A 872 66.44 52.91 -8.52
N VAL A 873 66.76 51.70 -8.99
CA VAL A 873 67.96 51.47 -9.82
C VAL A 873 67.84 52.22 -11.15
N CYS A 874 66.68 52.17 -11.81
CA CYS A 874 66.43 52.91 -13.05
C CYS A 874 66.56 54.43 -12.86
N GLU A 875 66.01 54.98 -11.79
CA GLU A 875 66.10 56.41 -11.46
C GLU A 875 67.54 56.84 -11.18
N PHE A 876 68.28 56.04 -10.42
CA PHE A 876 69.70 56.27 -10.14
C PHE A 876 70.50 56.32 -11.44
N VAL A 877 70.33 55.33 -12.32
CA VAL A 877 71.00 55.27 -13.63
C VAL A 877 70.61 56.46 -14.52
N TRP A 878 69.33 56.83 -14.55
CA TRP A 878 68.87 57.97 -15.35
C TRP A 878 69.47 59.28 -14.86
N LYS A 879 69.50 59.52 -13.55
CA LYS A 879 70.03 60.75 -12.97
C LYS A 879 71.56 60.81 -13.07
N SER A 880 72.28 59.72 -12.82
CA SER A 880 73.73 59.66 -13.08
C SER A 880 74.06 59.99 -14.53
N ARG A 881 73.25 59.51 -15.48
CA ARG A 881 73.43 59.83 -16.90
C ARG A 881 73.12 61.30 -17.21
N LYS A 882 72.10 61.89 -16.58
CA LYS A 882 71.74 63.30 -16.75
C LYS A 882 72.81 64.24 -16.17
N VAL A 883 73.31 63.94 -14.97
CA VAL A 883 74.41 64.69 -14.32
C VAL A 883 75.71 64.58 -15.11
N ALA A 884 76.06 63.38 -15.62
CA ALA A 884 77.23 63.21 -16.49
C ALA A 884 77.13 64.03 -17.80
N VAL A 885 75.91 64.25 -18.32
CA VAL A 885 75.66 65.10 -19.49
C VAL A 885 75.70 66.59 -19.15
N GLU A 886 75.19 67.00 -17.98
CA GLU A 886 75.22 68.40 -17.50
C GLU A 886 76.64 68.85 -17.11
N GLU A 887 77.48 67.97 -16.55
CA GLU A 887 78.86 68.28 -16.14
C GLU A 887 79.93 68.11 -17.24
N ARG A 888 79.55 67.67 -18.46
CA ARG A 888 80.46 67.40 -19.61
C ARG A 888 81.71 66.58 -19.23
N VAL A 889 81.58 65.53 -18.44
CA VAL A 889 82.69 64.60 -18.17
C VAL A 889 82.55 63.38 -19.08
N SER A 890 83.34 63.34 -20.15
CA SER A 890 83.47 62.15 -20.99
C SER A 890 84.22 61.04 -20.23
N SER A 891 83.63 59.86 -20.17
CA SER A 891 84.20 58.64 -19.60
C SER A 891 85.48 58.22 -20.36
N ILE A 892 86.64 58.40 -19.75
CA ILE A 892 87.86 57.70 -20.15
C ILE A 892 87.84 56.34 -19.43
N LEU A 893 87.49 55.31 -20.18
CA LEU A 893 87.67 53.91 -19.81
C LEU A 893 88.89 53.41 -20.61
N HIS A 894 90.04 53.34 -19.95
CA HIS A 894 91.14 52.47 -20.36
C HIS A 894 91.97 52.04 -19.14
N ASP A 895 92.20 50.72 -19.09
CA ASP A 895 93.21 49.93 -18.35
C ASP A 895 93.05 49.71 -16.83
N THR A 896 92.51 48.54 -16.48
CA THR A 896 93.31 47.37 -16.01
C THR A 896 92.51 46.07 -16.11
#